data_AF-A0A6J4X0B3-F1
#
_entry.id   AF-A0A6J4X0B3-F1
#
_cell.length_a   1.000
_cell.length_b   1.000
_cell.length_c   1.000
_cell.angle_alpha   90.00
_cell.angle_beta   90.00
_cell.angle_gamma   90.00
#
_symmetry.space_group_name_H-M   'P 1'
#
loop_
_entity.id
_entity.type
_entity.pdbx_description
1 polymer ?
#
loop_
_entity_poly.entity_id
_entity_poly.type
_entity_poly.pdbx_seq_one_letter_code
_entity_poly.pdbx_strand_id
1 'polypeptide(L)'
;MEQLLKTAFYEKHVSLGAKMVEFGGWDMPVQYETGIVQEHLNTRKLAGLFDVSHMGRFIVGGPAALDFLQHVLTNNAAALEIEESQYTMIQDESGGAIDDAYLYRFLKEEYLLVVNASNREKDWQHLLGFKEKFGRVQIEDRTRQLCMLSLQGPKSKEFLSGIMDTGHLPEPLRNSLSTVQIHGSRVLIARTGYTGEPICFELFVDRKDALMIWDLLVQKGAVPVGLGARDTLRLEAGLPLYGHELGLDPAGNSIPIFACNLARFAVSFSALKGEFFGRGALARQFEAFKKIVDRDYDLMKDLPRLIQPIELQDKGIARAGAPVYSGGKPVGFVTSGTMVPYWQSEGRGLATAQSDDRQMRAIGLALVDSNLVEGDQIEIEIRGKNIRAVVVPYLLRNEAPPCCWPIRYEQLREEKMTIQAGDQTTDNVRTLIEKAAANTVWRQKECINLIPSEQSYSAMTRLLSIMDPVGRYAEHKQVKAFKEADIFYYQGTEFISEVEWLLQAELQKYLACTEVETRVISGQMANVAVFSALVDYLNRADRKSEQRRIRKVMNNHIIKGGHLSAQPMGALRDFVMRDPKWEKPAAINFPVLADNPYQIDMEVCRELIFEHRPELIILGKSMIIHREPVAEIRAVIDELGLDCILMYDMAHVLGLIGPYFQQPFKEGADIVTGSTHKTFFGTQRGIVAANYSEDDLHYDFWEAIQRRSFPGSLSNHHLGTLLGLLLAVYEMNYFKDGYQQAVLNNAKSFAMALKDCGLDVAGDPAISFTETHQVILNVGYAKGAEIAGRLEDNNIVLNYQAAPDEEGFTASGSLRTGVQEMTRFGMGQKDFGELAQFMADVILKGKDVQEEVRGFRQRFLDMQYCFSGKEYERQIEALHRLI
;
A
#
# COMPACT_ATOMS: atom_id res chain seq x y z
N MET A 1 -6.93 43.82 29.12
CA MET A 1 -6.92 43.00 27.90
C MET A 1 -5.49 42.88 27.46
N GLU A 2 -4.90 41.70 27.58
CA GLU A 2 -3.59 41.43 26.96
C GLU A 2 -3.72 41.57 25.45
N GLN A 3 -2.67 42.07 24.80
CA GLN A 3 -2.67 42.27 23.36
C GLN A 3 -2.50 40.91 22.66
N LEU A 4 -3.50 40.49 21.87
CA LEU A 4 -3.45 39.25 21.10
C LEU A 4 -2.25 39.21 20.14
N LEU A 5 -1.64 38.03 20.01
CA LEU A 5 -0.57 37.80 19.04
C LEU A 5 -1.14 37.73 17.61
N LYS A 6 -0.35 38.12 16.61
CA LYS A 6 -0.74 38.14 15.19
C LYS A 6 0.22 37.30 14.35
N THR A 7 -0.31 36.44 13.49
CA THR A 7 0.50 35.67 12.53
C THR A 7 1.04 36.60 11.44
N ALA A 8 1.98 36.10 10.62
CA ALA A 8 2.45 36.85 9.44
C ALA A 8 1.34 37.11 8.41
N PHE A 9 0.25 36.35 8.47
CA PHE A 9 -0.88 36.40 7.55
C PHE A 9 -2.03 37.28 8.05
N TYR A 10 -1.92 37.90 9.24
CA TYR A 10 -3.02 38.66 9.85
C TYR A 10 -3.64 39.70 8.91
N GLU A 11 -2.83 40.59 8.34
CA GLU A 11 -3.32 41.65 7.43
C GLU A 11 -3.94 41.03 6.15
N LYS A 12 -3.42 39.88 5.71
CA LYS A 12 -3.99 39.14 4.59
C LYS A 12 -5.38 38.62 4.93
N HIS A 13 -5.57 37.99 6.09
CA HIS A 13 -6.87 37.49 6.56
C HIS A 13 -7.90 38.61 6.64
N VAL A 14 -7.54 39.76 7.22
CA VAL A 14 -8.41 40.94 7.29
C VAL A 14 -8.75 41.46 5.89
N SER A 15 -7.78 41.53 4.98
CA SER A 15 -8.02 41.96 3.59
C SER A 15 -8.94 41.02 2.80
N LEU A 16 -9.00 39.74 3.18
CA LEU A 16 -9.85 38.71 2.60
C LEU A 16 -11.25 38.65 3.28
N GLY A 17 -11.59 39.62 4.12
CA GLY A 17 -12.88 39.68 4.80
C GLY A 17 -13.07 38.62 5.89
N ALA A 18 -11.98 38.04 6.41
CA ALA A 18 -12.07 37.02 7.44
C ALA A 18 -12.64 37.60 8.75
N LYS A 19 -13.53 36.82 9.38
CA LYS A 19 -13.97 37.09 10.75
C LYS A 19 -12.88 36.62 11.71
N MET A 20 -12.24 37.56 12.38
CA MET A 20 -11.15 37.27 13.31
C MET A 20 -11.67 37.01 14.73
N VAL A 21 -11.07 36.06 15.45
CA VAL A 21 -11.41 35.70 16.84
C VAL A 21 -10.13 35.39 17.63
N GLU A 22 -10.22 35.53 18.96
CA GLU A 22 -9.20 35.01 19.85
C GLU A 22 -9.20 33.47 19.82
N PHE A 23 -8.05 32.88 19.53
CA PHE A 23 -7.82 31.44 19.60
C PHE A 23 -6.40 31.16 20.11
N GLY A 24 -6.29 30.57 21.30
CA GLY A 24 -4.99 30.23 21.92
C GLY A 24 -4.06 31.44 22.12
N GLY A 25 -4.61 32.62 22.43
CA GLY A 25 -3.84 33.87 22.58
C GLY A 25 -3.44 34.56 21.27
N TRP A 26 -3.93 34.08 20.12
CA TRP A 26 -3.71 34.66 18.80
C TRP A 26 -5.02 35.19 18.19
N ASP A 27 -4.90 36.20 17.33
CA ASP A 27 -6.00 36.72 16.52
C ASP A 27 -6.05 35.96 15.18
N MET A 28 -7.02 35.06 15.03
CA MET A 28 -7.08 34.06 13.95
C MET A 28 -8.42 34.10 13.18
N PRO A 29 -8.44 33.75 11.87
CA PRO A 29 -9.66 33.70 11.09
C PRO A 29 -10.53 32.49 11.49
N VAL A 30 -11.74 32.73 12.02
CA VAL A 30 -12.70 31.65 12.29
C VAL A 30 -13.41 31.17 11.04
N GLN A 31 -13.68 32.09 10.10
CA GLN A 31 -14.27 31.85 8.80
C GLN A 31 -14.02 33.06 7.88
N TYR A 32 -14.09 32.84 6.58
CA TYR A 32 -14.13 33.85 5.52
C TYR A 32 -15.58 34.08 5.06
N GLU A 33 -15.78 34.93 4.05
CA GLU A 33 -17.11 35.35 3.58
C GLU A 33 -18.00 34.18 3.13
N THR A 34 -17.41 33.11 2.58
CA THR A 34 -18.14 31.90 2.14
C THR A 34 -18.74 31.09 3.30
N GLY A 35 -18.20 31.26 4.51
CA GLY A 35 -18.62 30.58 5.72
C GLY A 35 -18.12 29.14 5.86
N ILE A 36 -18.18 28.64 7.10
CA ILE A 36 -17.65 27.32 7.53
C ILE A 36 -18.09 26.16 6.63
N VAL A 37 -19.37 26.14 6.25
CA VAL A 37 -19.93 25.03 5.46
C VAL A 37 -19.28 24.96 4.08
N GLN A 38 -19.13 26.10 3.40
CA GLN A 38 -18.55 26.11 2.07
C GLN A 38 -17.04 25.86 2.10
N GLU A 39 -16.35 26.40 3.11
CA GLU A 39 -14.92 26.14 3.33
C GLU A 39 -14.61 24.64 3.56
N HIS A 40 -15.44 23.95 4.36
CA HIS A 40 -15.36 22.51 4.55
C HIS A 40 -15.48 21.78 3.21
N LEU A 41 -16.56 22.06 2.46
CA LEU A 41 -16.84 21.42 1.18
C LEU A 41 -15.77 21.69 0.11
N ASN A 42 -15.21 22.90 0.10
CA ASN A 42 -14.10 23.28 -0.76
C ASN A 42 -12.83 22.48 -0.41
N THR A 43 -12.58 22.21 0.87
CA THR A 43 -11.46 21.35 1.29
C THR A 43 -11.63 19.93 0.74
N ARG A 44 -12.85 19.37 0.82
CA ARG A 44 -13.16 18.01 0.33
C ARG A 44 -13.04 17.84 -1.19
N LYS A 45 -13.19 18.91 -1.97
CA LYS A 45 -13.30 18.86 -3.44
C LYS A 45 -12.15 19.55 -4.18
N LEU A 46 -11.50 20.52 -3.56
CA LEU A 46 -10.41 21.31 -4.12
C LEU A 46 -9.15 21.15 -3.25
N ALA A 47 -8.67 22.25 -2.66
CA ALA A 47 -7.63 22.25 -1.64
C ALA A 47 -7.89 23.42 -0.69
N GLY A 48 -8.09 23.12 0.60
CA GLY A 48 -8.17 24.12 1.67
C GLY A 48 -6.76 24.52 2.13
N LEU A 49 -6.52 25.82 2.26
CA LEU A 49 -5.28 26.41 2.76
C LEU A 49 -5.51 27.06 4.12
N PHE A 50 -4.85 26.54 5.14
CA PHE A 50 -5.01 26.95 6.52
C PHE A 50 -3.75 27.66 7.02
N ASP A 51 -3.92 28.82 7.67
CA ASP A 51 -2.86 29.41 8.49
C ASP A 51 -2.83 28.72 9.85
N VAL A 52 -1.84 27.84 10.03
CA VAL A 52 -1.59 27.14 11.30
C VAL A 52 -0.36 27.72 12.03
N SER A 53 0.07 28.93 11.65
CA SER A 53 1.24 29.61 12.23
C SER A 53 1.05 30.10 13.67
N HIS A 54 -0.05 29.75 14.33
CA HIS A 54 -0.30 30.03 15.74
C HIS A 54 0.21 28.91 16.66
N MET A 55 0.40 27.70 16.12
CA MET A 55 0.94 26.52 16.83
C MET A 55 2.40 26.72 17.26
N GLY A 56 2.83 26.10 18.36
CA GLY A 56 4.23 26.19 18.81
C GLY A 56 5.17 25.44 17.87
N ARG A 57 6.33 26.00 17.53
CA ARG A 57 7.37 25.34 16.72
C ARG A 57 8.70 25.40 17.46
N PHE A 58 9.08 24.29 18.08
CA PHE A 58 10.29 24.19 18.89
C PHE A 58 11.35 23.38 18.14
N ILE A 59 12.51 23.99 17.90
CA ILE A 59 13.68 23.27 17.39
C ILE A 59 14.41 22.65 18.59
N VAL A 60 14.63 21.34 18.54
CA VAL A 60 15.36 20.59 19.56
C VAL A 60 16.61 20.00 18.92
N GLY A 61 17.79 20.36 19.45
CA GLY A 61 19.08 19.96 18.90
C GLY A 61 20.15 19.76 19.96
N GLY A 62 21.37 19.47 19.48
CA GLY A 62 22.52 19.18 20.33
C GLY A 62 22.63 17.71 20.75
N PRO A 63 23.78 17.30 21.33
CA PRO A 63 24.11 15.88 21.54
C PRO A 63 23.14 15.09 22.43
N ALA A 64 22.37 15.76 23.28
CA ALA A 64 21.40 15.12 24.18
C ALA A 64 19.94 15.25 23.70
N ALA A 65 19.70 15.75 22.48
CA ALA A 65 18.35 15.96 21.95
C ALA A 65 17.54 14.66 21.91
N LEU A 66 18.13 13.57 21.43
CA LEU A 66 17.44 12.28 21.33
C LEU A 66 17.03 11.76 22.71
N ASP A 67 17.95 11.72 23.67
CA ASP A 67 17.67 11.24 25.03
C ASP A 67 16.60 12.09 25.72
N PHE A 68 16.65 13.41 25.53
CA PHE A 68 15.64 14.34 26.01
C PHE A 68 14.26 14.05 25.41
N LEU A 69 14.17 13.95 24.08
CA LEU A 69 12.91 13.65 23.37
C LEU A 69 12.36 12.26 23.75
N GLN A 70 13.22 11.26 23.94
CA GLN A 70 12.82 9.94 24.41
C GLN A 70 12.20 9.99 25.81
N HIS A 71 12.64 10.91 26.67
CA HIS A 71 12.13 11.02 28.03
C HIS A 71 10.81 11.80 28.13
N VAL A 72 10.67 12.89 27.35
CA VAL A 72 9.55 13.84 27.49
C VAL A 72 8.39 13.60 26.53
N LEU A 73 8.56 12.73 25.53
CA LEU A 73 7.52 12.37 24.57
C LEU A 73 7.14 10.89 24.72
N THR A 74 5.91 10.53 24.36
CA THR A 74 5.45 9.13 24.47
C THR A 74 5.89 8.22 23.33
N ASN A 75 6.31 8.75 22.19
CA ASN A 75 6.73 7.96 21.03
C ASN A 75 8.26 7.76 20.99
N ASN A 76 8.73 6.83 20.18
CA ASN A 76 10.14 6.49 20.06
C ASN A 76 10.85 7.44 19.08
N ALA A 77 11.48 8.50 19.59
CA ALA A 77 12.22 9.46 18.76
C ALA A 77 13.45 8.85 18.07
N ALA A 78 13.98 7.72 18.58
CA ALA A 78 15.10 7.00 17.96
C ALA A 78 14.66 6.21 16.72
N ALA A 79 13.35 5.93 16.59
CA ALA A 79 12.76 5.26 15.44
C ALA A 79 12.50 6.22 14.25
N LEU A 80 12.77 7.52 14.41
CA LEU A 80 12.45 8.51 13.40
C LEU A 80 13.65 8.77 12.49
N GLU A 81 13.57 8.38 11.22
CA GLU A 81 14.64 8.63 10.24
C GLU A 81 14.58 10.06 9.68
N ILE A 82 15.65 10.47 8.99
CA ILE A 82 15.61 11.72 8.22
C ILE A 82 14.50 11.58 7.18
N GLU A 83 13.79 12.67 6.95
CA GLU A 83 12.62 12.72 6.08
C GLU A 83 11.39 11.94 6.60
N GLU A 84 11.35 11.62 7.90
CA GLU A 84 10.17 11.09 8.57
C GLU A 84 9.65 12.03 9.67
N SER A 85 8.36 11.91 9.96
CA SER A 85 7.70 12.50 11.12
C SER A 85 6.88 11.48 11.90
N GLN A 86 6.48 11.82 13.12
CA GLN A 86 5.60 10.99 13.92
C GLN A 86 4.72 11.82 14.84
N TYR A 87 3.50 11.32 15.03
CA TYR A 87 2.59 11.81 16.06
C TYR A 87 3.03 11.28 17.44
N THR A 88 2.93 12.12 18.46
CA THR A 88 3.34 11.80 19.82
C THR A 88 2.54 12.60 20.84
N MET A 89 2.66 12.27 22.13
CA MET A 89 2.04 13.02 23.22
C MET A 89 3.12 13.58 24.15
N ILE A 90 2.82 14.72 24.75
CA ILE A 90 3.48 15.21 25.97
C ILE A 90 2.59 14.78 27.13
N GLN A 91 3.13 13.94 28.01
CA GLN A 91 2.38 13.25 29.06
C GLN A 91 2.66 13.80 30.45
N ASP A 92 1.71 13.62 31.37
CA ASP A 92 1.94 13.77 32.80
C ASP A 92 2.36 12.44 33.47
N GLU A 93 2.68 12.48 34.77
CA GLU A 93 3.08 11.30 35.54
C GLU A 93 1.96 10.25 35.70
N SER A 94 0.70 10.66 35.54
CA SER A 94 -0.50 9.82 35.67
C SER A 94 -0.91 9.16 34.34
N GLY A 95 -0.22 9.47 33.24
CA GLY A 95 -0.54 8.99 31.89
C GLY A 95 -1.67 9.77 31.22
N GLY A 96 -1.94 10.98 31.70
CA GLY A 96 -2.76 11.99 31.04
C GLY A 96 -1.98 12.76 29.98
N ALA A 97 -2.69 13.35 29.02
CA ALA A 97 -2.08 14.22 28.00
C ALA A 97 -1.99 15.67 28.51
N ILE A 98 -0.77 16.18 28.58
CA ILE A 98 -0.50 17.61 28.72
C ILE A 98 -0.73 18.30 27.38
N ASP A 99 -0.27 17.69 26.28
CA ASP A 99 -0.61 18.06 24.92
C ASP A 99 -0.40 16.87 23.97
N ASP A 100 -0.99 16.92 22.78
CA ASP A 100 -0.53 16.13 21.64
C ASP A 100 0.43 16.96 20.76
N ALA A 101 1.35 16.28 20.07
CA ALA A 101 2.38 16.94 19.29
C ALA A 101 2.78 16.13 18.05
N TYR A 102 3.46 16.80 17.13
CA TYR A 102 4.12 16.16 16.00
C TYR A 102 5.63 16.42 16.05
N LEU A 103 6.42 15.37 15.90
CA LEU A 103 7.88 15.44 15.82
C LEU A 103 8.31 15.19 14.38
N TYR A 104 9.01 16.15 13.78
CA TYR A 104 9.52 16.08 12.41
C TYR A 104 11.04 16.02 12.42
N ARG A 105 11.63 15.20 11.53
CA ARG A 105 13.08 15.09 11.37
C ARG A 105 13.49 15.42 9.94
N PHE A 106 13.50 16.71 9.60
CA PHE A 106 13.97 17.19 8.31
C PHE A 106 15.49 17.15 8.16
N LEU A 107 16.23 17.26 9.26
CA LEU A 107 17.70 17.35 9.27
C LEU A 107 18.30 16.35 10.26
N LYS A 108 19.58 16.03 10.06
CA LYS A 108 20.29 15.02 10.86
C LYS A 108 20.43 15.40 12.34
N GLU A 109 20.75 16.67 12.59
CA GLU A 109 21.21 17.20 13.88
C GLU A 109 20.12 17.92 14.70
N GLU A 110 18.91 18.06 14.15
CA GLU A 110 17.81 18.73 14.81
C GLU A 110 16.45 18.09 14.53
N TYR A 111 15.53 18.27 15.47
CA TYR A 111 14.14 17.90 15.37
C TYR A 111 13.27 19.15 15.46
N LEU A 112 12.15 19.16 14.73
CA LEU A 112 11.12 20.18 14.88
C LEU A 112 9.94 19.54 15.62
N LEU A 113 9.63 20.04 16.81
CA LEU A 113 8.45 19.65 17.59
C LEU A 113 7.37 20.72 17.42
N VAL A 114 6.20 20.32 16.91
CA VAL A 114 5.03 21.18 16.78
C VAL A 114 4.01 20.83 17.86
N VAL A 115 3.60 21.85 18.63
CA VAL A 115 2.64 21.73 19.75
C VAL A 115 1.43 22.64 19.54
N ASN A 116 0.32 22.35 20.23
CA ASN A 116 -0.91 23.12 20.06
C ASN A 116 -0.78 24.56 20.55
N ALA A 117 -1.48 25.48 19.88
CA ALA A 117 -1.34 26.92 20.13
C ALA A 117 -1.73 27.32 21.57
N SER A 118 -2.80 26.75 22.10
CA SER A 118 -3.27 27.01 23.48
C SER A 118 -2.31 26.52 24.55
N ASN A 119 -1.45 25.56 24.22
CA ASN A 119 -0.54 24.91 25.16
C ASN A 119 0.92 25.37 25.02
N ARG A 120 1.27 26.12 23.96
CA ARG A 120 2.66 26.53 23.66
C ARG A 120 3.48 26.94 24.90
N GLU A 121 2.99 27.89 25.70
CA GLU A 121 3.74 28.36 26.87
C GLU A 121 3.82 27.28 27.96
N LYS A 122 2.73 26.55 28.20
CA LYS A 122 2.67 25.45 29.17
C LYS A 122 3.66 24.34 28.78
N ASP A 123 3.68 23.95 27.50
CA ASP A 123 4.56 22.91 27.00
C ASP A 123 6.01 23.37 27.00
N TRP A 124 6.27 24.63 26.64
CA TRP A 124 7.60 25.23 26.71
C TRP A 124 8.16 25.17 28.14
N GLN A 125 7.39 25.62 29.13
CA GLN A 125 7.80 25.55 30.54
C GLN A 125 7.98 24.11 31.03
N HIS A 126 7.08 23.20 30.61
CA HIS A 126 7.19 21.78 30.93
C HIS A 126 8.51 21.18 30.40
N LEU A 127 8.82 21.41 29.12
CA LEU A 127 10.05 20.95 28.47
C LEU A 127 11.31 21.57 29.12
N LEU A 128 11.28 22.87 29.44
CA LEU A 128 12.37 23.53 30.16
C LEU A 128 12.61 22.94 31.56
N GLY A 129 11.56 22.53 32.26
CA GLY A 129 11.67 21.87 33.56
C GLY A 129 12.42 20.54 33.52
N PHE A 130 12.38 19.83 32.38
CA PHE A 130 13.21 18.63 32.15
C PHE A 130 14.58 18.96 31.59
N LYS A 131 14.71 20.04 30.80
CA LYS A 131 15.95 20.45 30.13
C LYS A 131 17.15 20.46 31.08
N GLU A 132 16.98 20.93 32.32
CA GLU A 132 18.06 20.99 33.32
C GLU A 132 18.66 19.61 33.66
N LYS A 133 17.87 18.54 33.54
CA LYS A 133 18.30 17.15 33.77
C LYS A 133 19.07 16.55 32.59
N PHE A 134 18.89 17.13 31.40
CA PHE A 134 19.49 16.70 30.15
C PHE A 134 20.45 17.81 29.68
N GLY A 135 21.68 17.84 30.20
CA GLY A 135 22.68 18.82 29.77
C GLY A 135 22.94 18.79 28.25
N ARG A 136 23.63 19.78 27.68
CA ARG A 136 23.94 19.88 26.23
C ARG A 136 22.75 19.70 25.24
N VAL A 137 21.50 19.76 25.70
CA VAL A 137 20.34 19.91 24.82
C VAL A 137 20.07 21.39 24.55
N GLN A 138 19.77 21.70 23.30
CA GLN A 138 19.36 23.02 22.85
C GLN A 138 17.89 22.94 22.47
N ILE A 139 17.10 23.88 22.99
CA ILE A 139 15.70 24.05 22.60
C ILE A 139 15.48 25.52 22.28
N GLU A 140 14.91 25.80 21.12
CA GLU A 140 14.65 27.15 20.60
C GLU A 140 13.19 27.25 20.14
N ASP A 141 12.47 28.25 20.62
CA ASP A 141 11.13 28.56 20.12
C ASP A 141 11.24 29.40 18.84
N ARG A 142 10.93 28.79 17.69
CA ARG A 142 10.89 29.42 16.36
C ARG A 142 9.49 29.76 15.89
N THR A 143 8.50 29.78 16.78
CA THR A 143 7.09 30.09 16.49
C THR A 143 6.91 31.41 15.72
N ARG A 144 7.76 32.41 15.97
CA ARG A 144 7.65 33.72 15.29
C ARG A 144 8.44 33.81 13.99
N GLN A 145 9.41 32.93 13.78
CA GLN A 145 10.40 32.95 12.70
C GLN A 145 10.00 32.02 11.55
N LEU A 146 9.38 30.88 11.88
CA LEU A 146 8.97 29.86 10.92
C LEU A 146 7.45 29.84 10.82
N CYS A 147 6.88 30.25 9.70
CA CYS A 147 5.44 30.16 9.41
C CYS A 147 5.05 28.72 9.04
N MET A 148 3.80 28.36 9.29
CA MET A 148 3.27 27.03 9.00
C MET A 148 1.92 27.14 8.29
N LEU A 149 1.84 26.51 7.12
CA LEU A 149 0.63 26.43 6.30
C LEU A 149 0.20 24.98 6.16
N SER A 150 -1.10 24.71 6.17
CA SER A 150 -1.64 23.38 5.88
C SER A 150 -2.42 23.43 4.57
N LEU A 151 -2.05 22.62 3.59
CA LEU A 151 -2.71 22.49 2.29
C LEU A 151 -3.35 21.10 2.21
N GLN A 152 -4.68 21.03 2.22
CA GLN A 152 -5.43 19.80 2.45
C GLN A 152 -6.50 19.62 1.38
N GLY A 153 -6.56 18.46 0.72
CA GLY A 153 -7.60 18.15 -0.27
C GLY A 153 -7.05 17.58 -1.58
N PRO A 154 -7.93 17.06 -2.45
CA PRO A 154 -7.58 16.31 -3.66
C PRO A 154 -6.71 17.08 -4.67
N LYS A 155 -6.74 18.42 -4.67
CA LYS A 155 -5.94 19.26 -5.58
C LYS A 155 -4.59 19.72 -5.02
N SER A 156 -4.29 19.37 -3.77
CA SER A 156 -3.10 19.87 -3.07
C SER A 156 -1.79 19.46 -3.76
N LYS A 157 -1.68 18.21 -4.23
CA LYS A 157 -0.48 17.70 -4.94
C LYS A 157 -0.25 18.47 -6.24
N GLU A 158 -1.30 18.67 -7.03
CA GLU A 158 -1.27 19.41 -8.30
C GLU A 158 -0.80 20.87 -8.08
N PHE A 159 -1.38 21.56 -7.10
CA PHE A 159 -1.08 22.97 -6.84
C PHE A 159 0.35 23.16 -6.32
N LEU A 160 0.79 22.29 -5.41
CA LEU A 160 2.13 22.37 -4.83
C LEU A 160 3.21 22.03 -5.87
N SER A 161 3.01 20.98 -6.66
CA SER A 161 3.94 20.62 -7.75
C SER A 161 4.07 21.77 -8.76
N GLY A 162 2.97 22.46 -9.05
CA GLY A 162 2.94 23.54 -10.04
C GLY A 162 3.64 24.85 -9.63
N ILE A 163 4.17 24.95 -8.42
CA ILE A 163 4.92 26.12 -7.92
C ILE A 163 6.36 25.78 -7.49
N MET A 164 6.77 24.51 -7.56
CA MET A 164 8.12 24.08 -7.18
C MET A 164 9.14 24.40 -8.28
N ASP A 165 10.32 24.88 -7.87
CA ASP A 165 11.47 25.08 -8.76
C ASP A 165 12.31 23.80 -8.85
N THR A 166 12.66 23.24 -7.69
CA THR A 166 13.55 22.07 -7.54
C THR A 166 13.20 21.29 -6.27
N GLY A 167 13.69 20.05 -6.17
CA GLY A 167 13.35 19.10 -5.12
C GLY A 167 12.20 18.17 -5.53
N HIS A 168 11.78 17.30 -4.62
CA HIS A 168 10.71 16.34 -4.84
C HIS A 168 9.65 16.48 -3.73
N LEU A 169 8.39 16.21 -4.07
CA LEU A 169 7.37 16.05 -3.05
C LEU A 169 7.73 14.85 -2.16
N PRO A 170 7.30 14.83 -0.89
CA PRO A 170 7.50 13.66 -0.06
C PRO A 170 6.84 12.44 -0.71
N GLU A 171 7.37 11.24 -0.43
CA GLU A 171 6.75 9.99 -0.85
C GLU A 171 5.25 9.99 -0.48
N PRO A 172 4.37 9.33 -1.28
CA PRO A 172 2.92 9.38 -1.11
C PRO A 172 2.41 8.53 0.07
N LEU A 173 3.17 8.54 1.17
CA LEU A 173 2.89 7.91 2.45
C LEU A 173 2.69 8.98 3.51
N ARG A 174 1.85 8.68 4.51
CA ARG A 174 1.72 9.59 5.66
C ARG A 174 3.07 9.73 6.37
N ASN A 175 3.30 10.92 6.90
CA ASN A 175 4.47 11.29 7.68
C ASN A 175 5.80 11.36 6.92
N SER A 176 5.82 11.06 5.62
CA SER A 176 6.98 11.34 4.76
C SER A 176 7.20 12.84 4.63
N LEU A 177 8.46 13.24 4.62
CA LEU A 177 8.90 14.62 4.52
C LEU A 177 9.78 14.82 3.28
N SER A 178 9.92 16.07 2.86
CA SER A 178 10.94 16.47 1.89
C SER A 178 11.28 17.95 2.06
N THR A 179 12.33 18.39 1.36
CA THR A 179 12.68 19.80 1.23
C THR A 179 12.65 20.20 -0.24
N VAL A 180 12.00 21.32 -0.54
CA VAL A 180 11.90 21.86 -1.91
C VAL A 180 12.34 23.32 -1.96
N GLN A 181 12.58 23.81 -3.19
CA GLN A 181 12.73 25.24 -3.45
C GLN A 181 11.51 25.76 -4.19
N ILE A 182 10.96 26.88 -3.74
CA ILE A 182 9.84 27.59 -4.38
C ILE A 182 10.21 29.06 -4.49
N HIS A 183 10.37 29.57 -5.72
CA HIS A 183 10.86 30.91 -6.02
C HIS A 183 12.09 31.33 -5.19
N GLY A 184 13.05 30.41 -5.03
CA GLY A 184 14.27 30.61 -4.24
C GLY A 184 14.09 30.55 -2.70
N SER A 185 12.87 30.30 -2.21
CA SER A 185 12.60 30.00 -0.80
C SER A 185 12.75 28.50 -0.53
N ARG A 186 13.51 28.16 0.51
CA ARG A 186 13.54 26.79 1.03
C ARG A 186 12.25 26.51 1.79
N VAL A 187 11.52 25.47 1.40
CA VAL A 187 10.27 25.05 2.05
C VAL A 187 10.40 23.61 2.50
N LEU A 188 10.11 23.35 3.78
CA LEU A 188 10.04 21.99 4.32
C LEU A 188 8.60 21.50 4.19
N ILE A 189 8.39 20.32 3.64
CA ILE A 189 7.06 19.78 3.34
C ILE A 189 6.86 18.46 4.09
N ALA A 190 5.70 18.28 4.71
CA ALA A 190 5.32 17.06 5.40
C ALA A 190 3.98 16.51 4.90
N ARG A 191 3.87 15.19 4.72
CA ARG A 191 2.61 14.46 4.47
C ARG A 191 1.82 14.25 5.77
N THR A 192 1.52 15.36 6.42
CA THR A 192 0.75 15.43 7.67
C THR A 192 -0.51 16.28 7.45
N GLY A 193 -1.52 16.08 8.29
CA GLY A 193 -2.79 16.76 8.11
C GLY A 193 -3.78 16.47 9.22
N TYR A 194 -4.68 17.43 9.44
CA TYR A 194 -5.68 17.42 10.52
C TYR A 194 -7.11 17.44 9.98
N THR A 195 -7.33 16.93 8.76
CA THR A 195 -8.63 17.00 8.06
C THR A 195 -9.17 15.65 7.64
N GLY A 196 -8.36 14.59 7.70
CA GLY A 196 -8.69 13.27 7.17
C GLY A 196 -8.49 13.11 5.66
N GLU A 197 -8.16 14.18 4.93
CA GLU A 197 -7.83 14.11 3.50
C GLU A 197 -6.68 13.14 3.24
N PRO A 198 -6.76 12.29 2.19
CA PRO A 198 -5.66 11.42 1.82
C PRO A 198 -4.49 12.21 1.22
N ILE A 199 -4.79 13.28 0.47
CA ILE A 199 -3.79 14.18 -0.09
C ILE A 199 -3.69 15.41 0.81
N CYS A 200 -2.62 15.48 1.58
CA CYS A 200 -2.41 16.51 2.58
C CYS A 200 -0.92 16.89 2.67
N PHE A 201 -0.67 18.18 2.89
CA PHE A 201 0.67 18.71 3.09
C PHE A 201 0.66 19.77 4.19
N GLU A 202 1.71 19.78 5.00
CA GLU A 202 2.07 20.91 5.86
C GLU A 202 3.40 21.50 5.41
N LEU A 203 3.43 22.83 5.25
CA LEU A 203 4.55 23.58 4.73
C LEU A 203 5.12 24.44 5.85
N PHE A 204 6.43 24.33 6.06
CA PHE A 204 7.18 25.18 6.97
C PHE A 204 8.03 26.14 6.15
N VAL A 205 7.81 27.44 6.35
CA VAL A 205 8.35 28.51 5.50
C VAL A 205 8.95 29.60 6.41
N ASP A 206 10.12 30.11 6.05
CA ASP A 206 10.66 31.30 6.73
C ASP A 206 9.67 32.46 6.64
N ARG A 207 9.49 33.20 7.74
CA ARG A 207 8.48 34.27 7.85
C ARG A 207 8.52 35.27 6.70
N LYS A 208 9.73 35.60 6.20
CA LYS A 208 9.95 36.58 5.13
C LYS A 208 9.34 36.13 3.79
N ASP A 209 9.24 34.82 3.56
CA ASP A 209 8.78 34.22 2.30
C ASP A 209 7.33 33.72 2.40
N ALA A 210 6.78 33.65 3.60
CA ALA A 210 5.49 33.03 3.91
C ALA A 210 4.30 33.59 3.10
N LEU A 211 4.20 34.92 3.00
CA LEU A 211 3.14 35.59 2.23
C LEU A 211 3.22 35.29 0.73
N MET A 212 4.44 35.18 0.20
CA MET A 212 4.66 34.83 -1.21
C MET A 212 4.17 33.41 -1.48
N ILE A 213 4.53 32.43 -0.64
CA ILE A 213 4.07 31.04 -0.78
C ILE A 213 2.54 30.93 -0.69
N TRP A 214 1.92 31.64 0.26
CA TRP A 214 0.47 31.71 0.36
C TRP A 214 -0.18 32.24 -0.92
N ASP A 215 0.32 33.36 -1.44
CA ASP A 215 -0.24 33.99 -2.63
C ASP A 215 -0.10 33.10 -3.87
N LEU A 216 1.02 32.39 -4.03
CA LEU A 216 1.20 31.41 -5.11
C LEU A 216 0.18 30.27 -5.03
N LEU A 217 -0.04 29.70 -3.83
CA LEU A 217 -1.00 28.61 -3.65
C LEU A 217 -2.45 29.08 -3.91
N VAL A 218 -2.82 30.27 -3.45
CA VAL A 218 -4.14 30.85 -3.72
C VAL A 218 -4.31 31.15 -5.21
N GLN A 219 -3.27 31.64 -5.90
CA GLN A 219 -3.30 31.85 -7.36
C GLN A 219 -3.49 30.54 -8.14
N LYS A 220 -2.98 29.41 -7.64
CA LYS A 220 -3.24 28.09 -8.23
C LYS A 220 -4.67 27.57 -7.97
N GLY A 221 -5.39 28.18 -7.04
CA GLY A 221 -6.78 27.83 -6.72
C GLY A 221 -6.98 27.25 -5.32
N ALA A 222 -5.97 27.25 -4.45
CA ALA A 222 -6.18 26.89 -3.05
C ALA A 222 -7.10 27.90 -2.36
N VAL A 223 -8.04 27.42 -1.56
CA VAL A 223 -9.06 28.25 -0.92
C VAL A 223 -8.65 28.51 0.53
N PRO A 224 -8.56 29.77 1.00
CA PRO A 224 -8.36 30.06 2.42
C PRO A 224 -9.46 29.46 3.30
N VAL A 225 -9.07 28.77 4.38
CA VAL A 225 -10.01 28.11 5.30
C VAL A 225 -9.75 28.53 6.75
N GLY A 226 -10.83 28.85 7.47
CA GLY A 226 -10.81 29.29 8.86
C GLY A 226 -10.91 28.14 9.87
N LEU A 227 -10.74 28.50 11.15
CA LEU A 227 -10.76 27.55 12.27
C LEU A 227 -12.08 26.77 12.41
N GLY A 228 -13.21 27.38 12.06
CA GLY A 228 -14.52 26.73 12.18
C GLY A 228 -14.66 25.54 11.24
N ALA A 229 -14.21 25.66 9.99
CA ALA A 229 -14.20 24.54 9.05
C ALA A 229 -13.15 23.49 9.44
N ARG A 230 -11.97 23.91 9.93
CA ARG A 230 -10.95 22.99 10.47
C ARG A 230 -11.52 22.08 11.57
N ASP A 231 -12.30 22.64 12.50
CA ASP A 231 -12.95 21.85 13.57
C ASP A 231 -14.00 20.86 13.04
N THR A 232 -14.76 21.22 12.01
CA THR A 232 -15.68 20.26 11.37
C THR A 232 -14.96 19.14 10.62
N LEU A 233 -13.86 19.45 9.92
CA LEU A 233 -13.07 18.48 9.15
C LEU A 233 -12.37 17.46 10.06
N ARG A 234 -11.72 17.93 11.13
CA ARG A 234 -11.05 17.05 12.10
C ARG A 234 -12.06 16.15 12.83
N LEU A 235 -13.23 16.69 13.17
CA LEU A 235 -14.27 15.94 13.86
C LEU A 235 -14.82 14.82 12.97
N GLU A 236 -15.06 15.13 11.70
CA GLU A 236 -15.47 14.14 10.71
C GLU A 236 -14.40 13.06 10.50
N ALA A 237 -13.12 13.43 10.53
CA ALA A 237 -12.01 12.48 10.49
C ALA A 237 -11.80 11.69 11.79
N GLY A 238 -12.54 11.99 12.85
CA GLY A 238 -12.39 11.38 14.17
C GLY A 238 -11.09 11.74 14.89
N LEU A 239 -10.49 12.89 14.57
CA LEU A 239 -9.24 13.36 15.16
C LEU A 239 -9.49 14.12 16.48
N PRO A 240 -8.69 13.86 17.53
CA PRO A 240 -8.86 14.47 18.84
C PRO A 240 -8.43 15.94 18.83
N LEU A 241 -9.06 16.75 19.67
CA LEU A 241 -8.64 18.12 19.97
C LEU A 241 -8.30 18.23 21.47
N TYR A 242 -7.18 18.87 21.79
CA TYR A 242 -6.82 19.16 23.18
C TYR A 242 -7.90 20.02 23.86
N GLY A 243 -8.25 19.67 25.10
CA GLY A 243 -9.35 20.27 25.86
C GLY A 243 -10.71 19.63 25.59
N HIS A 244 -10.78 18.66 24.66
CA HIS A 244 -12.00 17.93 24.31
C HIS A 244 -11.82 16.42 24.48
N GLU A 245 -11.00 15.81 23.63
CA GLU A 245 -10.70 14.37 23.66
C GLU A 245 -9.42 14.04 24.44
N LEU A 246 -8.61 15.07 24.72
CA LEU A 246 -7.35 15.00 25.47
C LEU A 246 -7.35 16.10 26.55
N GLY A 247 -6.65 15.87 27.65
CA GLY A 247 -6.61 16.79 28.79
C GLY A 247 -7.59 16.38 29.89
N LEU A 248 -8.39 17.32 30.40
CA LEU A 248 -9.32 17.09 31.51
C LEU A 248 -10.76 16.90 31.03
N ASP A 249 -11.48 16.00 31.69
CA ASP A 249 -12.92 15.84 31.52
C ASP A 249 -13.70 17.00 32.20
N PRO A 250 -15.02 17.13 31.96
CA PRO A 250 -15.83 18.18 32.59
C PRO A 250 -15.87 18.16 34.14
N ALA A 251 -15.50 17.02 34.75
CA ALA A 251 -15.39 16.88 36.21
C ALA A 251 -13.97 17.19 36.72
N GLY A 252 -13.03 17.57 35.83
CA GLY A 252 -11.65 17.91 36.16
C GLY A 252 -10.71 16.70 36.29
N ASN A 253 -11.15 15.50 35.91
CA ASN A 253 -10.28 14.31 35.92
C ASN A 253 -9.47 14.23 34.62
N SER A 254 -8.24 13.75 34.70
CA SER A 254 -7.44 13.52 33.51
C SER A 254 -8.04 12.39 32.66
N ILE A 255 -8.22 12.65 31.36
CA ILE A 255 -8.58 11.64 30.37
C ILE A 255 -7.33 10.79 30.10
N PRO A 256 -7.38 9.45 30.25
CA PRO A 256 -6.27 8.57 29.92
C PRO A 256 -5.85 8.70 28.44
N ILE A 257 -4.56 8.77 28.13
CA ILE A 257 -4.08 8.85 26.74
C ILE A 257 -4.63 7.70 25.88
N PHE A 258 -4.65 6.46 26.39
CA PHE A 258 -5.19 5.30 25.67
C PHE A 258 -6.72 5.29 25.52
N ALA A 259 -7.45 6.26 26.11
CA ALA A 259 -8.85 6.45 25.76
C ALA A 259 -8.99 6.90 24.29
N CYS A 260 -7.98 7.55 23.73
CA CYS A 260 -7.94 7.92 22.32
C CYS A 260 -7.29 6.82 21.47
N ASN A 261 -7.96 6.41 20.39
CA ASN A 261 -7.45 5.38 19.48
C ASN A 261 -6.08 5.71 18.85
N LEU A 262 -5.73 6.99 18.70
CA LEU A 262 -4.43 7.41 18.16
C LEU A 262 -3.25 7.07 19.08
N ALA A 263 -3.49 6.81 20.38
CA ALA A 263 -2.44 6.41 21.32
C ALA A 263 -1.67 5.16 20.86
N ARG A 264 -2.33 4.26 20.12
CA ARG A 264 -1.72 3.05 19.54
C ARG A 264 -0.55 3.35 18.61
N PHE A 265 -0.53 4.54 18.00
CA PHE A 265 0.53 5.01 17.11
C PHE A 265 1.44 6.05 17.79
N ALA A 266 0.94 6.74 18.82
CA ALA A 266 1.62 7.83 19.51
C ALA A 266 2.46 7.39 20.72
N VAL A 267 2.24 6.18 21.24
CA VAL A 267 2.91 5.66 22.43
C VAL A 267 3.72 4.41 22.06
N SER A 268 5.02 4.44 22.37
CA SER A 268 5.92 3.29 22.20
C SER A 268 6.37 2.75 23.55
N PHE A 269 6.43 1.43 23.65
CA PHE A 269 7.02 0.73 24.79
C PHE A 269 8.31 -0.01 24.42
N SER A 270 8.89 0.25 23.25
CA SER A 270 10.14 -0.37 22.81
C SER A 270 11.22 -0.29 23.88
N ALA A 271 12.03 -1.35 23.96
CA ALA A 271 13.19 -1.39 24.83
C ALA A 271 14.19 -0.26 24.51
N LEU A 272 14.31 0.14 23.24
CA LEU A 272 15.22 1.22 22.82
C LEU A 272 14.73 2.62 23.20
N LYS A 273 13.42 2.77 23.47
CA LYS A 273 12.90 4.00 24.05
C LYS A 273 13.31 4.16 25.52
N GLY A 274 13.50 3.05 26.23
CA GLY A 274 13.88 3.06 27.64
C GLY A 274 12.81 3.66 28.56
N GLU A 275 13.23 4.09 29.75
CA GLU A 275 12.35 4.74 30.72
C GLU A 275 12.05 6.18 30.34
N PHE A 276 10.77 6.57 30.47
CA PHE A 276 10.31 7.92 30.14
C PHE A 276 9.24 8.37 31.14
N PHE A 277 9.01 9.67 31.21
CA PHE A 277 8.09 10.25 32.18
C PHE A 277 6.67 9.68 32.00
N GLY A 278 6.01 9.23 33.08
CA GLY A 278 4.66 8.63 33.01
C GLY A 278 4.57 7.22 32.40
N ARG A 279 5.68 6.57 32.01
CA ARG A 279 5.70 5.23 31.37
C ARG A 279 4.89 4.18 32.14
N GLY A 280 5.03 4.12 33.46
CA GLY A 280 4.35 3.13 34.29
C GLY A 280 2.83 3.26 34.29
N ALA A 281 2.29 4.47 34.21
CA ALA A 281 0.85 4.69 34.10
C ALA A 281 0.34 4.33 32.71
N LEU A 282 1.04 4.75 31.66
CA LEU A 282 0.72 4.40 30.27
C LEU A 282 0.76 2.89 30.03
N ALA A 283 1.71 2.17 30.64
CA ALA A 283 1.78 0.71 30.54
C ALA A 283 0.55 0.01 31.13
N ARG A 284 0.01 0.51 32.25
CA ARG A 284 -1.25 0.00 32.82
C ARG A 284 -2.44 0.26 31.90
N GLN A 285 -2.53 1.46 31.33
CA GLN A 285 -3.58 1.78 30.37
C GLN A 285 -3.51 0.90 29.12
N PHE A 286 -2.30 0.65 28.59
CA PHE A 286 -2.09 -0.22 27.44
C PHE A 286 -2.48 -1.69 27.72
N GLU A 287 -2.15 -2.21 28.91
CA GLU A 287 -2.57 -3.56 29.31
C GLU A 287 -4.10 -3.68 29.38
N ALA A 288 -4.77 -2.68 29.97
CA ALA A 288 -6.22 -2.61 29.98
C ALA A 288 -6.81 -2.55 28.56
N PHE A 289 -6.22 -1.72 27.69
CA PHE A 289 -6.63 -1.61 26.29
C PHE A 289 -6.56 -2.95 25.54
N LYS A 290 -5.48 -3.73 25.70
CA LYS A 290 -5.35 -5.07 25.07
C LYS A 290 -6.49 -6.00 25.50
N LYS A 291 -6.79 -6.07 26.79
CA LYS A 291 -7.91 -6.87 27.31
C LYS A 291 -9.26 -6.39 26.76
N ILE A 292 -9.49 -5.07 26.70
CA ILE A 292 -10.73 -4.50 26.15
C ILE A 292 -10.92 -4.90 24.68
N VAL A 293 -9.85 -4.91 23.88
CA VAL A 293 -9.91 -5.38 22.48
C VAL A 293 -10.36 -6.85 22.40
N ASP A 294 -9.91 -7.68 23.34
CA ASP A 294 -10.32 -9.09 23.47
C ASP A 294 -11.67 -9.26 24.18
N ARG A 295 -12.38 -8.16 24.48
CA ARG A 295 -13.65 -8.11 25.23
C ARG A 295 -13.54 -8.64 26.66
N ASP A 296 -12.34 -8.58 27.23
CA ASP A 296 -12.05 -8.77 28.65
C ASP A 296 -12.02 -7.40 29.35
N TYR A 297 -12.90 -7.23 30.34
CA TYR A 297 -13.09 -5.95 31.05
C TYR A 297 -12.55 -5.98 32.49
N ASP A 298 -11.71 -6.96 32.85
CA ASP A 298 -11.16 -7.11 34.22
C ASP A 298 -10.34 -5.89 34.67
N LEU A 299 -9.69 -5.21 33.72
CA LEU A 299 -8.88 -4.01 33.96
C LEU A 299 -9.59 -2.71 33.54
N MET A 300 -10.91 -2.74 33.39
CA MET A 300 -11.69 -1.56 33.00
C MET A 300 -11.49 -0.38 33.98
N LYS A 301 -11.17 -0.61 35.25
CA LYS A 301 -10.83 0.48 36.19
C LYS A 301 -9.61 1.32 35.75
N ASP A 302 -8.67 0.73 35.03
CA ASP A 302 -7.43 1.37 34.57
C ASP A 302 -7.63 2.10 33.23
N LEU A 303 -8.70 1.74 32.50
CA LEU A 303 -9.15 2.42 31.29
C LEU A 303 -10.69 2.35 31.18
N PRO A 304 -11.42 3.18 31.96
CA PRO A 304 -12.86 3.01 32.16
C PRO A 304 -13.68 3.43 30.95
N ARG A 305 -13.14 4.35 30.14
CA ARG A 305 -13.82 4.91 28.97
C ARG A 305 -12.87 5.03 27.79
N LEU A 306 -13.44 4.94 26.59
CA LEU A 306 -12.79 5.19 25.31
C LEU A 306 -13.51 6.32 24.57
N ILE A 307 -12.75 7.05 23.75
CA ILE A 307 -13.28 8.01 22.79
C ILE A 307 -13.80 7.22 21.59
N GLN A 308 -15.10 7.30 21.35
CA GLN A 308 -15.79 6.61 20.26
C GLN A 308 -16.46 7.59 19.31
N PRO A 309 -16.39 7.38 17.98
CA PRO A 309 -17.21 8.10 17.03
C PRO A 309 -18.70 7.75 17.18
N ILE A 310 -19.54 8.76 17.08
CA ILE A 310 -20.99 8.63 17.22
C ILE A 310 -21.72 9.36 16.08
N GLU A 311 -22.78 8.73 15.56
CA GLU A 311 -23.69 9.33 14.58
C GLU A 311 -25.09 9.45 15.19
N LEU A 312 -25.69 10.65 15.12
CA LEU A 312 -27.06 10.86 15.58
C LEU A 312 -28.04 10.41 14.49
N GLN A 313 -29.04 9.62 14.88
CA GLN A 313 -30.06 9.11 13.97
C GLN A 313 -31.27 10.04 13.86
N ASP A 314 -31.57 10.73 14.95
CA ASP A 314 -32.69 11.67 15.04
C ASP A 314 -32.20 13.13 14.92
N LYS A 315 -33.11 14.06 14.60
CA LYS A 315 -32.77 15.49 14.47
C LYS A 315 -32.26 16.07 15.80
N GLY A 316 -31.02 16.53 15.80
CA GLY A 316 -30.39 17.19 16.95
C GLY A 316 -28.95 17.56 16.66
N ILE A 317 -28.35 18.37 17.54
CA ILE A 317 -26.92 18.68 17.49
C ILE A 317 -26.36 18.40 18.89
N ALA A 318 -25.56 17.34 19.00
CA ALA A 318 -24.82 17.06 20.21
C ALA A 318 -23.78 18.16 20.46
N ARG A 319 -23.58 18.54 21.72
CA ARG A 319 -22.58 19.54 22.13
C ARG A 319 -21.69 18.94 23.21
N ALA A 320 -20.47 19.45 23.33
CA ALA A 320 -19.54 19.05 24.36
C ALA A 320 -20.21 19.10 25.76
N GLY A 321 -19.99 18.07 26.56
CA GLY A 321 -20.58 17.89 27.89
C GLY A 321 -21.99 17.28 27.90
N ALA A 322 -22.64 17.07 26.74
CA ALA A 322 -23.93 16.40 26.70
C ALA A 322 -23.83 14.97 27.26
N PRO A 323 -24.64 14.59 28.28
CA PRO A 323 -24.64 13.24 28.82
C PRO A 323 -25.02 12.18 27.79
N VAL A 324 -24.36 11.03 27.85
CA VAL A 324 -24.62 9.86 27.01
C VAL A 324 -25.18 8.73 27.88
N TYR A 325 -26.24 8.08 27.39
CA TYR A 325 -26.92 6.98 28.06
C TYR A 325 -26.96 5.72 27.18
N SER A 326 -26.92 4.55 27.81
CA SER A 326 -27.22 3.26 27.16
C SER A 326 -28.19 2.48 28.04
N GLY A 327 -29.32 2.05 27.48
CA GLY A 327 -30.39 1.40 28.23
C GLY A 327 -30.88 2.21 29.45
N GLY A 328 -30.90 3.54 29.33
CA GLY A 328 -31.27 4.48 30.40
C GLY A 328 -30.20 4.71 31.48
N LYS A 329 -29.03 4.08 31.41
CA LYS A 329 -27.92 4.28 32.35
C LYS A 329 -26.91 5.29 31.79
N PRO A 330 -26.37 6.22 32.60
CA PRO A 330 -25.31 7.12 32.15
C PRO A 330 -24.02 6.32 31.90
N VAL A 331 -23.47 6.46 30.69
CA VAL A 331 -22.28 5.71 30.23
C VAL A 331 -21.16 6.62 29.74
N GLY A 332 -21.34 7.95 29.79
CA GLY A 332 -20.33 8.88 29.30
C GLY A 332 -20.88 10.25 28.97
N PHE A 333 -20.13 11.00 28.17
CA PHE A 333 -20.52 12.32 27.67
C PHE A 333 -19.89 12.58 26.29
N VAL A 334 -20.52 13.48 25.53
CA VAL A 334 -20.01 13.95 24.24
C VAL A 334 -18.82 14.88 24.47
N THR A 335 -17.68 14.62 23.82
CA THR A 335 -16.48 15.45 23.89
C THR A 335 -16.47 16.52 22.79
N SER A 336 -16.92 16.15 21.59
CA SER A 336 -17.08 17.03 20.44
C SER A 336 -18.32 16.65 19.64
N GLY A 337 -19.08 17.64 19.17
CA GLY A 337 -20.31 17.37 18.42
C GLY A 337 -20.81 18.57 17.62
N THR A 338 -21.19 18.32 16.36
CA THR A 338 -21.74 19.35 15.47
C THR A 338 -22.46 18.76 14.26
N MET A 339 -22.99 19.64 13.40
CA MET A 339 -23.44 19.28 12.05
C MET A 339 -22.30 19.51 11.07
N VAL A 340 -21.97 18.50 10.25
CA VAL A 340 -20.97 18.64 9.18
C VAL A 340 -21.62 18.52 7.80
N PRO A 341 -21.20 19.32 6.82
CA PRO A 341 -21.60 19.14 5.43
C PRO A 341 -20.80 18.02 4.77
N TYR A 342 -21.35 17.39 3.75
CA TYR A 342 -20.62 16.41 2.96
C TYR A 342 -21.15 16.33 1.52
N TRP A 343 -20.29 15.96 0.57
CA TRP A 343 -20.68 15.65 -0.80
C TRP A 343 -21.27 14.25 -0.87
N GLN A 344 -22.39 14.09 -1.56
CA GLN A 344 -22.94 12.77 -1.84
C GLN A 344 -22.04 12.02 -2.81
N SER A 345 -22.15 10.70 -2.82
CA SER A 345 -21.46 9.83 -3.76
C SER A 345 -22.45 9.12 -4.67
N GLU A 346 -22.09 8.97 -5.94
CA GLU A 346 -22.84 8.22 -6.94
C GLU A 346 -21.98 7.10 -7.52
N GLY A 347 -22.60 6.07 -8.08
CA GLY A 347 -21.91 4.90 -8.61
C GLY A 347 -21.67 3.81 -7.55
N ARG A 348 -20.86 2.81 -7.92
CA ARG A 348 -20.51 1.67 -7.06
C ARG A 348 -19.07 1.23 -7.33
N GLY A 349 -18.42 0.67 -6.32
CA GLY A 349 -17.05 0.17 -6.46
C GLY A 349 -16.11 1.27 -6.96
N LEU A 350 -15.25 0.96 -7.94
CA LEU A 350 -14.29 1.92 -8.48
C LEU A 350 -14.92 3.03 -9.34
N ALA A 351 -16.17 2.86 -9.79
CA ALA A 351 -16.91 3.90 -10.49
C ALA A 351 -17.56 4.90 -9.53
N THR A 352 -17.33 4.78 -8.22
CA THR A 352 -17.86 5.72 -7.24
C THR A 352 -17.21 7.08 -7.38
N ALA A 353 -18.01 8.12 -7.53
CA ALA A 353 -17.55 9.50 -7.65
C ALA A 353 -18.32 10.41 -6.68
N GLN A 354 -17.69 11.50 -6.23
CA GLN A 354 -18.41 12.56 -5.50
C GLN A 354 -19.28 13.36 -6.46
N SER A 355 -20.53 13.59 -6.11
CA SER A 355 -21.45 14.43 -6.89
C SER A 355 -21.32 15.92 -6.53
N ASP A 356 -22.15 16.76 -7.16
CA ASP A 356 -22.32 18.17 -6.82
C ASP A 356 -23.42 18.41 -5.76
N ASP A 357 -24.10 17.35 -5.32
CA ASP A 357 -25.13 17.43 -4.30
C ASP A 357 -24.52 17.33 -2.91
N ARG A 358 -24.84 18.30 -2.06
CA ARG A 358 -24.39 18.34 -0.66
C ARG A 358 -25.51 18.01 0.31
N GLN A 359 -25.15 17.36 1.41
CA GLN A 359 -26.04 17.13 2.54
C GLN A 359 -25.37 17.52 3.86
N MET A 360 -26.14 17.46 4.95
CA MET A 360 -25.67 17.71 6.31
C MET A 360 -25.94 16.47 7.17
N ARG A 361 -25.04 16.16 8.10
CA ARG A 361 -25.23 15.09 9.09
C ARG A 361 -24.76 15.51 10.48
N ALA A 362 -25.39 14.95 11.50
CA ALA A 362 -25.09 15.19 12.91
C ALA A 362 -24.13 14.12 13.43
N ILE A 363 -22.92 14.51 13.81
CA ILE A 363 -21.86 13.59 14.23
C ILE A 363 -21.17 14.10 15.49
N GLY A 364 -20.42 13.22 16.15
CA GLY A 364 -19.58 13.59 17.27
C GLY A 364 -18.55 12.54 17.67
N LEU A 365 -17.77 12.89 18.68
CA LEU A 365 -16.94 12.00 19.47
C LEU A 365 -17.48 12.02 20.90
N ALA A 366 -17.47 10.86 21.56
CA ALA A 366 -17.92 10.73 22.94
C ALA A 366 -16.93 9.90 23.76
N LEU A 367 -16.65 10.33 24.98
CA LEU A 367 -15.94 9.53 25.97
C LEU A 367 -16.97 8.66 26.69
N VAL A 368 -17.00 7.37 26.34
CA VAL A 368 -18.01 6.41 26.80
C VAL A 368 -17.38 5.16 27.38
N ASP A 369 -18.12 4.45 28.21
CA ASP A 369 -17.66 3.22 28.87
C ASP A 369 -17.01 2.24 27.88
N SER A 370 -15.85 1.70 28.25
CA SER A 370 -14.98 0.88 27.38
C SER A 370 -15.60 -0.44 26.91
N ASN A 371 -16.76 -0.83 27.43
CA ASN A 371 -17.50 -2.02 27.03
C ASN A 371 -18.55 -1.76 25.94
N LEU A 372 -18.76 -0.51 25.54
CA LEU A 372 -19.55 -0.19 24.35
C LEU A 372 -18.75 -0.50 23.08
N VAL A 373 -19.42 -1.11 22.12
CA VAL A 373 -18.83 -1.54 20.85
C VAL A 373 -19.53 -0.90 19.67
N GLU A 374 -18.92 -1.03 18.49
CA GLU A 374 -19.55 -0.67 17.23
C GLU A 374 -20.97 -1.26 17.10
N GLY A 375 -21.92 -0.39 16.71
CA GLY A 375 -23.32 -0.74 16.50
C GLY A 375 -24.22 -0.58 17.72
N ASP A 376 -23.65 -0.40 18.92
CA ASP A 376 -24.43 -0.18 20.13
C ASP A 376 -25.26 1.10 20.03
N GLN A 377 -26.54 0.98 20.41
CA GLN A 377 -27.47 2.11 20.45
C GLN A 377 -27.30 2.89 21.76
N ILE A 378 -27.20 4.21 21.63
CA ILE A 378 -27.04 5.14 22.74
C ILE A 378 -28.04 6.29 22.62
N GLU A 379 -28.23 7.01 23.70
CA GLU A 379 -29.06 8.21 23.77
C GLU A 379 -28.22 9.39 24.24
N ILE A 380 -28.38 10.55 23.62
CA ILE A 380 -27.67 11.78 23.97
C ILE A 380 -28.69 12.80 24.46
N GLU A 381 -28.47 13.35 25.64
CA GLU A 381 -29.35 14.40 26.16
C GLU A 381 -29.06 15.74 25.47
N ILE A 382 -30.03 16.23 24.71
CA ILE A 382 -29.97 17.50 23.99
C ILE A 382 -31.16 18.35 24.41
N ARG A 383 -30.88 19.42 25.17
CA ARG A 383 -31.90 20.36 25.68
C ARG A 383 -33.03 19.66 26.45
N GLY A 384 -32.68 18.70 27.31
CA GLY A 384 -33.61 17.94 28.14
C GLY A 384 -34.39 16.84 27.40
N LYS A 385 -33.98 16.46 26.18
CA LYS A 385 -34.54 15.33 25.43
C LYS A 385 -33.46 14.33 25.07
N ASN A 386 -33.75 13.04 25.22
CA ASN A 386 -32.87 11.98 24.77
C ASN A 386 -33.06 11.74 23.27
N ILE A 387 -31.98 11.93 22.51
CA ILE A 387 -31.93 11.78 21.06
C ILE A 387 -31.13 10.52 20.75
N ARG A 388 -31.64 9.67 19.84
CA ARG A 388 -30.98 8.41 19.49
C ARG A 388 -29.71 8.66 18.69
N ALA A 389 -28.66 7.93 19.04
CA ALA A 389 -27.40 7.89 18.33
C ALA A 389 -26.84 6.45 18.38
N VAL A 390 -25.78 6.23 17.62
CA VAL A 390 -25.12 4.93 17.52
C VAL A 390 -23.61 5.10 17.55
N VAL A 391 -22.93 4.16 18.22
CA VAL A 391 -21.47 4.05 18.15
C VAL A 391 -21.08 3.49 16.79
N VAL A 392 -20.24 4.21 16.04
CA VAL A 392 -19.82 3.84 14.69
C VAL A 392 -18.31 3.63 14.65
N PRO A 393 -17.79 2.74 13.78
CA PRO A 393 -16.35 2.45 13.74
C PRO A 393 -15.55 3.64 13.21
N TYR A 394 -16.16 4.44 12.35
CA TYR A 394 -15.58 5.62 11.71
C TYR A 394 -16.68 6.47 11.09
N LEU A 395 -16.42 7.77 10.96
CA LEU A 395 -17.30 8.73 10.30
C LEU A 395 -16.83 9.04 8.87
N LEU A 396 -15.53 8.83 8.60
CA LEU A 396 -14.85 9.14 7.34
C LEU A 396 -13.80 8.07 7.03
N ARG A 397 -13.64 7.74 5.74
CA ARG A 397 -12.59 6.85 5.21
C ARG A 397 -11.77 7.55 4.13
N ASN A 398 -10.51 7.19 3.97
CA ASN A 398 -9.58 7.86 3.04
C ASN A 398 -8.66 6.91 2.29
N GLU A 399 -9.00 5.62 2.26
CA GLU A 399 -8.23 4.57 1.57
C GLU A 399 -8.40 4.60 0.04
N ALA A 400 -9.28 5.46 -0.47
CA ALA A 400 -9.56 5.62 -1.89
C ALA A 400 -9.26 7.07 -2.34
N PRO A 401 -7.98 7.49 -2.35
CA PRO A 401 -7.56 8.77 -2.93
C PRO A 401 -8.07 8.93 -4.36
N PRO A 402 -8.31 10.17 -4.83
CA PRO A 402 -7.86 11.42 -4.20
C PRO A 402 -8.79 11.99 -3.12
N CYS A 403 -9.97 11.42 -2.94
CA CYS A 403 -10.99 11.94 -2.04
C CYS A 403 -11.08 11.13 -0.74
N CYS A 404 -11.56 11.75 0.32
CA CYS A 404 -12.12 11.02 1.46
C CYS A 404 -13.63 10.81 1.29
N TRP A 405 -14.15 9.80 1.97
CA TRP A 405 -15.50 9.26 1.82
C TRP A 405 -16.24 9.32 3.16
N PRO A 406 -17.25 10.19 3.30
CA PRO A 406 -18.17 10.19 4.43
C PRO A 406 -18.91 8.86 4.49
N ILE A 407 -18.80 8.14 5.60
CA ILE A 407 -19.52 6.87 5.77
C ILE A 407 -20.67 7.06 6.76
N ARG A 408 -21.87 6.73 6.33
CA ARG A 408 -23.07 6.73 7.19
C ARG A 408 -23.29 5.34 7.78
N TYR A 409 -23.79 5.28 9.00
CA TYR A 409 -24.13 4.03 9.67
C TYR A 409 -25.09 3.14 8.85
N GLU A 410 -26.03 3.74 8.13
CA GLU A 410 -26.96 3.01 7.24
C GLU A 410 -26.22 2.29 6.10
N GLN A 411 -25.14 2.89 5.56
CA GLN A 411 -24.34 2.31 4.47
C GLN A 411 -23.50 1.12 4.95
N LEU A 412 -23.04 1.14 6.22
CA LEU A 412 -22.35 -0.01 6.82
C LEU A 412 -23.23 -1.25 6.89
N ARG A 413 -24.55 -1.08 6.78
CA ARG A 413 -25.57 -2.13 6.80
C ARG A 413 -26.20 -2.40 5.45
N GLU A 414 -25.77 -1.74 4.37
CA GLU A 414 -26.23 -2.11 3.03
C GLU A 414 -25.91 -3.58 2.78
N GLU A 415 -26.95 -4.36 2.47
CA GLU A 415 -26.81 -5.78 2.22
C GLU A 415 -25.82 -5.97 1.07
N LYS A 416 -24.81 -6.83 1.28
CA LYS A 416 -24.00 -7.35 0.17
C LYS A 416 -24.95 -7.78 -0.94
N MET A 417 -24.65 -7.40 -2.19
CA MET A 417 -25.47 -7.81 -3.33
C MET A 417 -25.78 -9.30 -3.24
N THR A 418 -27.02 -9.63 -2.91
CA THR A 418 -27.48 -11.00 -2.89
C THR A 418 -27.81 -11.34 -4.34
N ILE A 419 -26.85 -11.90 -5.06
CA ILE A 419 -27.11 -12.47 -6.39
C ILE A 419 -28.03 -13.67 -6.12
N GLN A 420 -29.33 -13.48 -6.35
CA GLN A 420 -30.29 -14.56 -6.23
C GLN A 420 -30.07 -15.51 -7.40
N ALA A 421 -29.79 -16.77 -7.09
CA ALA A 421 -29.90 -17.84 -8.06
C ALA A 421 -31.36 -17.88 -8.56
N GLY A 422 -31.59 -18.13 -9.85
CA GLY A 422 -32.92 -18.25 -10.41
C GLY A 422 -33.74 -19.33 -9.69
N ASP A 423 -35.07 -19.21 -9.78
CA ASP A 423 -36.05 -20.00 -9.03
C ASP A 423 -35.89 -21.53 -9.17
N GLN A 424 -35.23 -21.99 -10.24
CA GLN A 424 -34.92 -23.40 -10.48
C GLN A 424 -33.42 -23.65 -10.64
N THR A 425 -32.88 -24.63 -9.92
CA THR A 425 -31.47 -25.05 -9.99
C THR A 425 -31.02 -25.40 -11.42
N THR A 426 -31.91 -25.95 -12.24
CA THR A 426 -31.63 -26.29 -13.65
C THR A 426 -31.32 -25.07 -14.50
N ASP A 427 -31.99 -23.95 -14.28
CA ASP A 427 -31.73 -22.71 -15.01
C ASP A 427 -30.41 -22.08 -14.57
N ASN A 428 -30.05 -22.23 -13.30
CA ASN A 428 -28.75 -21.80 -12.78
C ASN A 428 -27.59 -22.57 -13.43
N VAL A 429 -27.73 -23.89 -13.56
CA VAL A 429 -26.74 -24.75 -14.24
C VAL A 429 -26.60 -24.34 -15.71
N ARG A 430 -27.73 -24.18 -16.42
CA ARG A 430 -27.72 -23.77 -17.83
C ARG A 430 -27.05 -22.40 -18.00
N THR A 431 -27.46 -21.43 -17.17
CA THR A 431 -26.91 -20.07 -17.18
C THR A 431 -25.41 -20.07 -16.94
N LEU A 432 -24.91 -20.89 -16.00
CA LEU A 432 -23.48 -21.00 -15.74
C LEU A 432 -22.73 -21.52 -16.97
N ILE A 433 -23.22 -22.61 -17.59
CA ILE A 433 -22.59 -23.19 -18.78
C ILE A 433 -22.59 -22.19 -19.95
N GLU A 434 -23.72 -21.53 -20.20
CA GLU A 434 -23.87 -20.54 -21.28
C GLU A 434 -22.96 -19.33 -21.04
N LYS A 435 -22.91 -18.79 -19.82
CA LYS A 435 -22.02 -17.66 -19.49
C LYS A 435 -20.54 -18.04 -19.56
N ALA A 436 -20.17 -19.24 -19.11
CA ALA A 436 -18.80 -19.73 -19.22
C ALA A 436 -18.38 -19.87 -20.70
N ALA A 437 -19.27 -20.41 -21.55
CA ALA A 437 -19.04 -20.52 -22.99
C ALA A 437 -18.94 -19.13 -23.64
N ALA A 438 -19.88 -18.22 -23.36
CA ALA A 438 -19.87 -16.86 -23.91
C ALA A 438 -18.61 -16.09 -23.51
N ASN A 439 -18.22 -16.14 -22.23
CA ASN A 439 -16.98 -15.53 -21.75
C ASN A 439 -15.74 -16.11 -22.43
N THR A 440 -15.70 -17.44 -22.61
CA THR A 440 -14.59 -18.10 -23.31
C THR A 440 -14.53 -17.67 -24.78
N VAL A 441 -15.66 -17.57 -25.47
CA VAL A 441 -15.74 -17.09 -26.85
C VAL A 441 -15.27 -15.64 -26.95
N TRP A 442 -15.80 -14.75 -26.12
CA TRP A 442 -15.38 -13.35 -26.08
C TRP A 442 -13.87 -13.25 -25.85
N ARG A 443 -13.36 -13.91 -24.81
CA ARG A 443 -11.94 -13.84 -24.43
C ARG A 443 -11.01 -14.39 -25.51
N GLN A 444 -11.40 -15.44 -26.22
CA GLN A 444 -10.53 -16.12 -27.19
C GLN A 444 -10.70 -15.62 -28.62
N LYS A 445 -11.87 -15.03 -28.97
CA LYS A 445 -12.20 -14.69 -30.36
C LYS A 445 -12.51 -13.23 -30.61
N GLU A 446 -12.85 -12.45 -29.59
CA GLU A 446 -13.26 -11.05 -29.76
C GLU A 446 -12.33 -10.07 -29.03
N CYS A 447 -11.73 -10.52 -27.93
CA CYS A 447 -10.92 -9.70 -27.04
C CYS A 447 -9.42 -9.75 -27.37
N ILE A 448 -8.77 -8.57 -27.32
CA ILE A 448 -7.31 -8.41 -27.30
C ILE A 448 -6.86 -8.32 -25.84
N ASN A 449 -6.16 -9.36 -25.37
CA ASN A 449 -5.65 -9.42 -24.00
C ASN A 449 -4.23 -8.87 -23.89
N LEU A 450 -4.11 -7.72 -23.23
CA LEU A 450 -2.86 -7.05 -22.91
C LEU A 450 -2.55 -7.08 -21.42
N ILE A 451 -3.24 -7.89 -20.60
CA ILE A 451 -2.87 -8.02 -19.19
C ILE A 451 -1.51 -8.73 -19.11
N PRO A 452 -0.44 -8.08 -18.59
CA PRO A 452 0.93 -8.60 -18.65
C PRO A 452 1.21 -9.83 -17.77
N SER A 453 0.24 -10.22 -16.93
CA SER A 453 0.29 -11.39 -16.06
C SER A 453 -0.59 -12.54 -16.55
N GLU A 454 -1.23 -12.40 -17.70
CA GLU A 454 -2.11 -13.42 -18.25
C GLU A 454 -1.54 -14.05 -19.52
N GLN A 455 -2.00 -15.26 -19.80
CA GLN A 455 -1.61 -16.00 -20.97
C GLN A 455 -2.58 -17.15 -21.21
N SER A 456 -3.05 -17.31 -22.46
CA SER A 456 -3.93 -18.40 -22.85
C SER A 456 -3.15 -19.70 -22.99
N TYR A 457 -3.68 -20.82 -22.47
CA TYR A 457 -3.11 -22.15 -22.64
C TYR A 457 -3.38 -22.72 -24.04
N SER A 458 -2.49 -23.59 -24.54
CA SER A 458 -2.78 -24.35 -25.75
C SER A 458 -3.95 -25.32 -25.53
N ALA A 459 -4.60 -25.76 -26.61
CA ALA A 459 -5.73 -26.67 -26.53
C ALA A 459 -5.37 -27.99 -25.81
N MET A 460 -4.18 -28.53 -26.09
CA MET A 460 -3.66 -29.73 -25.46
C MET A 460 -3.38 -29.50 -23.96
N THR A 461 -2.78 -28.36 -23.57
CA THR A 461 -2.54 -28.04 -22.15
C THR A 461 -3.85 -27.92 -21.38
N ARG A 462 -4.88 -27.29 -21.96
CA ARG A 462 -6.22 -27.22 -21.34
C ARG A 462 -6.81 -28.61 -21.13
N LEU A 463 -6.77 -29.45 -22.17
CA LEU A 463 -7.35 -30.78 -22.13
C LEU A 463 -6.64 -31.65 -21.07
N LEU A 464 -5.31 -31.70 -21.09
CA LEU A 464 -4.53 -32.44 -20.10
C LEU A 464 -4.75 -31.95 -18.67
N SER A 465 -5.00 -30.65 -18.47
CA SER A 465 -5.21 -30.07 -17.14
C SER A 465 -6.49 -30.55 -16.44
N ILE A 466 -7.47 -31.05 -17.21
CA ILE A 466 -8.78 -31.49 -16.70
C ILE A 466 -8.97 -33.01 -16.77
N MET A 467 -7.96 -33.76 -17.22
CA MET A 467 -7.99 -35.22 -17.20
C MET A 467 -8.00 -35.76 -15.76
N ASP A 468 -8.23 -37.08 -15.62
CA ASP A 468 -8.34 -37.82 -14.36
C ASP A 468 -7.41 -37.38 -13.20
N PRO A 469 -6.12 -37.02 -13.40
CA PRO A 469 -5.28 -36.52 -12.31
C PRO A 469 -5.91 -35.40 -11.47
N VAL A 470 -6.79 -34.56 -12.04
CA VAL A 470 -7.49 -33.50 -11.30
C VAL A 470 -8.31 -34.02 -10.11
N GLY A 471 -8.78 -35.27 -10.17
CA GLY A 471 -9.58 -35.91 -9.11
C GLY A 471 -8.78 -36.80 -8.16
N ARG A 472 -7.44 -36.81 -8.26
CA ARG A 472 -6.59 -37.78 -7.57
C ARG A 472 -5.77 -37.18 -6.42
N TYR A 473 -5.27 -38.06 -5.56
CA TYR A 473 -4.45 -37.73 -4.40
C TYR A 473 -3.11 -38.47 -4.49
N ALA A 474 -1.99 -37.75 -4.37
CA ALA A 474 -0.64 -38.30 -4.55
C ALA A 474 0.34 -37.76 -3.49
N GLU A 475 -0.10 -37.73 -2.23
CA GLU A 475 0.77 -37.41 -1.11
C GLU A 475 1.92 -38.41 -0.99
N HIS A 476 3.14 -37.89 -0.86
CA HIS A 476 4.34 -38.69 -0.75
C HIS A 476 5.41 -37.97 0.06
N LYS A 477 6.43 -38.71 0.45
CA LYS A 477 7.61 -38.15 1.09
C LYS A 477 8.85 -38.92 0.67
N GLN A 478 9.94 -38.21 0.47
CA GLN A 478 11.24 -38.80 0.28
C GLN A 478 11.72 -39.51 1.55
N VAL A 479 12.14 -40.77 1.43
CA VAL A 479 12.61 -41.57 2.57
C VAL A 479 14.07 -41.98 2.37
N LYS A 480 14.98 -41.33 3.12
CA LYS A 480 16.44 -41.59 3.06
C LYS A 480 16.80 -43.07 3.25
N ALA A 481 16.09 -43.79 4.12
CA ALA A 481 16.31 -45.22 4.36
C ALA A 481 16.08 -46.10 3.12
N PHE A 482 15.32 -45.61 2.13
CA PHE A 482 15.03 -46.31 0.89
C PHE A 482 15.75 -45.66 -0.30
N LYS A 483 17.02 -45.27 -0.09
CA LYS A 483 17.85 -44.62 -1.12
C LYS A 483 17.16 -43.39 -1.69
N GLU A 484 16.56 -42.61 -0.78
CA GLU A 484 15.88 -41.37 -1.10
C GLU A 484 14.70 -41.52 -2.07
N ALA A 485 14.07 -42.71 -2.10
CA ALA A 485 12.86 -42.93 -2.88
C ALA A 485 11.69 -42.09 -2.34
N ASP A 486 10.90 -41.54 -3.26
CA ASP A 486 9.60 -40.95 -2.95
C ASP A 486 8.58 -42.05 -2.65
N ILE A 487 8.12 -42.09 -1.41
CA ILE A 487 7.15 -43.06 -0.93
C ILE A 487 5.77 -42.41 -0.93
N PHE A 488 4.94 -42.79 -1.91
CA PHE A 488 3.55 -42.40 -2.00
C PHE A 488 2.71 -43.12 -0.94
N TYR A 489 1.85 -42.36 -0.25
CA TYR A 489 0.94 -42.89 0.76
C TYR A 489 -0.30 -43.58 0.14
N TYR A 490 -0.54 -43.36 -1.16
CA TYR A 490 -1.70 -43.85 -1.89
C TYR A 490 -1.26 -44.64 -3.13
N GLN A 491 -2.05 -45.65 -3.53
CA GLN A 491 -1.79 -46.45 -4.72
C GLN A 491 -2.19 -45.75 -6.03
N GLY A 492 -1.74 -46.30 -7.17
CA GLY A 492 -2.06 -45.83 -8.52
C GLY A 492 -1.23 -44.64 -8.99
N THR A 493 -0.29 -44.13 -8.19
CA THR A 493 0.45 -42.88 -8.41
C THR A 493 1.63 -42.98 -9.37
N GLU A 494 1.87 -44.14 -9.99
CA GLU A 494 3.00 -44.36 -10.91
C GLU A 494 3.06 -43.31 -12.03
N PHE A 495 1.94 -43.06 -12.71
CA PHE A 495 1.85 -42.03 -13.74
C PHE A 495 2.11 -40.61 -13.19
N ILE A 496 1.69 -40.32 -11.97
CA ILE A 496 1.91 -39.00 -11.35
C ILE A 496 3.40 -38.82 -11.02
N SER A 497 4.03 -39.87 -10.48
CA SER A 497 5.48 -39.90 -10.22
C SER A 497 6.28 -39.63 -11.49
N GLU A 498 5.90 -40.28 -12.60
CA GLU A 498 6.52 -40.04 -13.91
C GLU A 498 6.36 -38.58 -14.36
N VAL A 499 5.15 -38.01 -14.23
CA VAL A 499 4.89 -36.60 -14.58
C VAL A 499 5.72 -35.63 -13.73
N GLU A 500 5.85 -35.87 -12.43
CA GLU A 500 6.68 -35.05 -11.54
C GLU A 500 8.16 -35.08 -11.96
N TRP A 501 8.70 -36.28 -12.22
CA TRP A 501 10.10 -36.44 -12.62
C TRP A 501 10.39 -35.79 -13.98
N LEU A 502 9.54 -36.01 -14.98
CA LEU A 502 9.69 -35.39 -16.30
C LEU A 502 9.58 -33.87 -16.22
N LEU A 503 8.65 -33.35 -15.40
CA LEU A 503 8.48 -31.93 -15.22
C LEU A 503 9.71 -31.29 -14.57
N GLN A 504 10.26 -31.93 -13.54
CA GLN A 504 11.49 -31.48 -12.89
C GLN A 504 12.65 -31.42 -13.90
N ALA A 505 12.86 -32.50 -14.66
CA ALA A 505 13.93 -32.59 -15.66
C ALA A 505 13.82 -31.52 -16.75
N GLU A 506 12.62 -31.30 -17.29
CA GLU A 506 12.40 -30.30 -18.33
C GLU A 506 12.53 -28.85 -17.83
N LEU A 507 12.12 -28.59 -16.58
CA LEU A 507 12.33 -27.28 -15.95
C LEU A 507 13.81 -27.03 -15.62
N GLN A 508 14.55 -28.01 -15.14
CA GLN A 508 16.01 -27.91 -14.96
C GLN A 508 16.69 -27.53 -16.27
N LYS A 509 16.31 -28.18 -17.37
CA LYS A 509 16.81 -27.85 -18.72
C LYS A 509 16.40 -26.45 -19.18
N TYR A 510 15.15 -26.05 -18.92
CA TYR A 510 14.66 -24.73 -19.31
C TYR A 510 15.37 -23.60 -18.56
N LEU A 511 15.51 -23.74 -17.24
CA LEU A 511 16.10 -22.74 -16.33
C LEU A 511 17.63 -22.78 -16.31
N ALA A 512 18.24 -23.83 -16.87
CA ALA A 512 19.67 -24.14 -16.76
C ALA A 512 20.14 -24.17 -15.29
N CYS A 513 19.43 -24.95 -14.46
CA CYS A 513 19.69 -25.11 -13.03
C CYS A 513 19.84 -26.59 -12.65
N THR A 514 20.39 -26.86 -11.47
CA THR A 514 20.53 -28.22 -10.93
C THR A 514 19.27 -28.69 -10.21
N GLU A 515 18.53 -27.78 -9.58
CA GLU A 515 17.46 -28.12 -8.65
C GLU A 515 16.19 -27.31 -8.93
N VAL A 516 15.01 -27.96 -8.87
CA VAL A 516 13.71 -27.29 -9.03
C VAL A 516 12.60 -28.01 -8.24
N GLU A 517 11.78 -27.23 -7.56
CA GLU A 517 10.61 -27.63 -6.79
C GLU A 517 9.35 -27.13 -7.49
N THR A 518 8.46 -28.06 -7.83
CA THR A 518 7.34 -27.85 -8.77
C THR A 518 5.97 -28.05 -8.13
N ARG A 519 5.93 -28.48 -6.86
CA ARG A 519 4.70 -28.85 -6.14
C ARG A 519 3.98 -27.64 -5.55
N VAL A 520 4.63 -26.49 -5.43
CA VAL A 520 3.97 -25.24 -4.99
C VAL A 520 2.96 -24.75 -6.03
N ILE A 521 1.76 -24.36 -5.57
CA ILE A 521 0.60 -24.10 -6.45
C ILE A 521 0.44 -22.63 -6.87
N SER A 522 1.32 -21.73 -6.44
CA SER A 522 1.35 -20.33 -6.90
C SER A 522 2.72 -19.67 -6.68
N GLY A 523 3.00 -18.59 -7.39
CA GLY A 523 4.24 -17.81 -7.18
C GLY A 523 4.35 -17.19 -5.78
N GLN A 524 3.24 -16.72 -5.20
CA GLN A 524 3.26 -16.24 -3.81
C GLN A 524 3.62 -17.37 -2.84
N MET A 525 3.09 -18.57 -3.07
CA MET A 525 3.42 -19.74 -2.26
C MET A 525 4.89 -20.16 -2.43
N ALA A 526 5.45 -20.09 -3.65
CA ALA A 526 6.87 -20.30 -3.87
C ALA A 526 7.72 -19.38 -2.98
N ASN A 527 7.40 -18.08 -2.92
CA ASN A 527 8.10 -17.13 -2.04
C ASN A 527 7.92 -17.48 -0.56
N VAL A 528 6.71 -17.84 -0.11
CA VAL A 528 6.46 -18.29 1.28
C VAL A 528 7.29 -19.52 1.62
N ALA A 529 7.40 -20.48 0.70
CA ALA A 529 8.21 -21.68 0.90
C ALA A 529 9.69 -21.31 1.10
N VAL A 530 10.23 -20.39 0.30
CA VAL A 530 11.59 -19.86 0.45
C VAL A 530 11.77 -19.15 1.80
N PHE A 531 10.87 -18.25 2.18
CA PHE A 531 10.98 -17.53 3.46
C PHE A 531 10.88 -18.47 4.67
N SER A 532 9.95 -19.42 4.61
CA SER A 532 9.78 -20.41 5.64
C SER A 532 10.98 -21.36 5.73
N ALA A 533 11.58 -21.72 4.60
CA ALA A 533 12.80 -22.51 4.55
C ALA A 533 14.00 -21.73 5.06
N LEU A 534 14.07 -20.42 4.80
CA LEU A 534 15.17 -19.58 5.29
C LEU A 534 15.10 -19.45 6.81
N VAL A 535 13.91 -19.27 7.38
CA VAL A 535 13.73 -19.33 8.84
C VAL A 535 14.09 -20.71 9.38
N ASP A 536 13.67 -21.81 8.75
CA ASP A 536 14.08 -23.16 9.17
C ASP A 536 15.60 -23.34 9.14
N TYR A 537 16.23 -22.90 8.05
CA TYR A 537 17.66 -22.97 7.82
C TYR A 537 18.42 -22.15 8.87
N LEU A 538 18.04 -20.90 9.12
CA LEU A 538 18.67 -20.04 10.13
C LEU A 538 18.61 -20.64 11.55
N ASN A 539 17.58 -21.44 11.85
CA ASN A 539 17.39 -22.08 13.15
C ASN A 539 17.82 -23.56 13.17
N ARG A 540 18.47 -24.07 12.12
CA ARG A 540 18.79 -25.51 11.98
C ARG A 540 19.64 -26.08 13.11
N ALA A 541 20.51 -25.25 13.69
CA ALA A 541 21.39 -25.63 14.80
C ALA A 541 20.74 -25.51 16.19
N ASP A 542 19.65 -24.73 16.32
CA ASP A 542 18.89 -24.57 17.56
C ASP A 542 17.38 -24.56 17.28
N ARG A 543 16.80 -25.76 17.31
CA ARG A 543 15.36 -25.98 17.11
C ARG A 543 14.56 -25.98 18.42
N LYS A 544 15.21 -25.74 19.56
CA LYS A 544 14.56 -25.80 20.88
C LYS A 544 14.18 -24.42 21.42
N SER A 545 14.88 -23.38 20.98
CA SER A 545 14.58 -21.98 21.31
C SER A 545 13.45 -21.43 20.43
N GLU A 546 12.90 -20.28 20.84
CA GLU A 546 11.97 -19.52 20.01
C GLU A 546 12.60 -19.19 18.66
N GLN A 547 11.86 -19.41 17.57
CA GLN A 547 12.41 -19.30 16.23
C GLN A 547 12.80 -17.86 15.91
N ARG A 548 14.07 -17.68 15.58
CA ARG A 548 14.59 -16.43 15.08
C ARG A 548 14.07 -16.19 13.65
N ARG A 549 13.49 -15.01 13.43
CA ARG A 549 13.09 -14.51 12.11
C ARG A 549 14.27 -13.86 11.36
N ILE A 550 14.12 -13.63 10.06
CA ILE A 550 15.13 -12.98 9.20
C ILE A 550 15.43 -11.57 9.74
N ARG A 551 16.70 -11.25 9.97
CA ARG A 551 17.14 -9.98 10.63
C ARG A 551 16.83 -8.75 9.80
N LYS A 552 17.03 -8.84 8.49
CA LYS A 552 16.92 -7.72 7.57
C LYS A 552 16.70 -8.22 6.15
N VAL A 553 15.73 -7.61 5.46
CA VAL A 553 15.39 -7.90 4.06
C VAL A 553 15.50 -6.62 3.23
N MET A 554 15.98 -6.73 2.00
CA MET A 554 15.90 -5.65 1.00
C MET A 554 15.01 -6.09 -0.17
N ASN A 555 14.08 -5.25 -0.61
CA ASN A 555 13.13 -5.59 -1.67
C ASN A 555 12.69 -4.36 -2.50
N ASN A 556 12.02 -4.57 -3.63
CA ASN A 556 11.37 -3.47 -4.35
C ASN A 556 10.10 -3.02 -3.60
N HIS A 557 9.89 -1.72 -3.39
CA HIS A 557 8.67 -1.22 -2.75
C HIS A 557 7.44 -1.42 -3.65
N ILE A 558 6.27 -1.68 -3.06
CA ILE A 558 5.04 -2.01 -3.82
C ILE A 558 4.60 -0.90 -4.78
N ILE A 559 4.74 0.38 -4.39
CA ILE A 559 4.37 1.51 -5.27
C ILE A 559 5.39 1.70 -6.40
N LYS A 560 6.65 1.28 -6.19
CA LYS A 560 7.73 1.32 -7.20
C LYS A 560 7.80 0.03 -8.01
N GLY A 561 6.68 -0.67 -8.14
CA GLY A 561 6.53 -1.86 -8.97
C GLY A 561 6.84 -3.19 -8.30
N GLY A 562 7.21 -3.22 -7.01
CA GLY A 562 7.39 -4.45 -6.24
C GLY A 562 6.12 -5.30 -6.12
N HIS A 563 6.28 -6.60 -5.83
CA HIS A 563 5.14 -7.50 -5.63
C HIS A 563 4.76 -7.65 -4.15
N LEU A 564 3.46 -7.87 -3.88
CA LEU A 564 2.90 -7.99 -2.53
C LEU A 564 3.55 -9.13 -1.72
N SER A 565 3.90 -10.26 -2.34
CA SER A 565 4.52 -11.39 -1.64
C SER A 565 5.89 -11.05 -1.05
N ALA A 566 6.61 -10.07 -1.61
CA ALA A 566 7.89 -9.63 -1.07
C ALA A 566 7.74 -8.57 0.03
N GLN A 567 6.52 -8.08 0.32
CA GLN A 567 6.31 -7.00 1.30
C GLN A 567 5.97 -7.54 2.69
N PRO A 568 6.36 -6.82 3.77
CA PRO A 568 5.90 -7.12 5.13
C PRO A 568 4.39 -6.99 5.34
N MET A 569 3.68 -6.28 4.47
CA MET A 569 2.21 -6.24 4.47
C MET A 569 1.58 -7.46 3.77
N GLY A 570 2.39 -8.25 3.05
CA GLY A 570 2.00 -9.48 2.39
C GLY A 570 2.69 -10.70 2.99
N ALA A 571 3.17 -11.61 2.14
CA ALA A 571 3.66 -12.92 2.55
C ALA A 571 4.93 -12.90 3.41
N LEU A 572 5.71 -11.82 3.40
CA LEU A 572 6.94 -11.71 4.20
C LEU A 572 6.68 -11.46 5.70
N ARG A 573 5.47 -10.99 6.05
CA ARG A 573 5.09 -10.50 7.40
C ARG A 573 5.59 -11.36 8.55
N ASP A 574 5.42 -12.67 8.45
CA ASP A 574 5.66 -13.60 9.55
C ASP A 574 7.09 -14.12 9.61
N PHE A 575 7.89 -13.86 8.56
CA PHE A 575 9.25 -14.39 8.42
C PHE A 575 10.34 -13.34 8.67
N VAL A 576 10.01 -12.05 8.61
CA VAL A 576 10.92 -10.95 8.95
C VAL A 576 10.75 -10.54 10.41
N MET A 577 11.85 -10.23 11.09
CA MET A 577 11.78 -9.71 12.44
C MET A 577 11.20 -8.29 12.46
N ARG A 578 10.63 -7.88 13.59
CA ARG A 578 10.36 -6.46 13.85
C ARG A 578 11.67 -5.83 14.33
N ASP A 579 12.14 -4.82 13.62
CA ASP A 579 13.34 -4.09 14.00
C ASP A 579 13.08 -3.39 15.34
N PRO A 580 13.85 -3.68 16.40
CA PRO A 580 13.61 -3.07 17.71
C PRO A 580 13.84 -1.56 17.70
N LYS A 581 14.69 -1.05 16.78
CA LYS A 581 15.02 0.37 16.66
C LYS A 581 13.87 1.15 16.07
N TRP A 582 13.34 0.65 14.96
CA TRP A 582 12.32 1.33 14.18
C TRP A 582 10.90 0.93 14.57
N GLU A 583 10.74 -0.16 15.31
CA GLU A 583 9.44 -0.78 15.60
C GLU A 583 8.62 -1.04 14.34
N LYS A 584 9.29 -1.27 13.21
CA LYS A 584 8.73 -1.62 11.90
C LYS A 584 9.27 -3.00 11.51
N PRO A 585 8.62 -3.72 10.58
CA PRO A 585 9.26 -4.89 9.98
C PRO A 585 10.66 -4.53 9.47
N ALA A 586 11.64 -5.40 9.70
CA ALA A 586 13.03 -5.16 9.31
C ALA A 586 13.23 -5.38 7.79
N ALA A 587 12.53 -4.57 7.00
CA ALA A 587 12.62 -4.54 5.55
C ALA A 587 12.95 -3.11 5.11
N ILE A 588 13.91 -2.98 4.20
CA ILE A 588 14.25 -1.74 3.53
C ILE A 588 13.97 -1.90 2.03
N ASN A 589 13.72 -0.80 1.34
CA ASN A 589 13.42 -0.85 -0.08
C ASN A 589 14.62 -0.46 -0.94
N PHE A 590 14.67 -0.97 -2.17
CA PHE A 590 15.63 -0.48 -3.15
C PHE A 590 15.38 1.00 -3.46
N PRO A 591 16.44 1.83 -3.48
CA PRO A 591 16.35 3.18 -4.00
C PRO A 591 16.18 3.12 -5.52
N VAL A 592 15.50 4.11 -6.10
CA VAL A 592 15.28 4.22 -7.54
C VAL A 592 15.79 5.56 -8.04
N LEU A 593 16.16 5.62 -9.32
CA LEU A 593 16.61 6.87 -9.94
C LEU A 593 15.47 7.90 -9.94
N ALA A 594 15.80 9.17 -9.67
CA ALA A 594 14.80 10.24 -9.58
C ALA A 594 14.12 10.55 -10.92
N ASP A 595 14.84 10.43 -12.02
CA ASP A 595 14.38 10.62 -13.40
C ASP A 595 13.85 9.33 -14.04
N ASN A 596 14.18 8.16 -13.47
CA ASN A 596 13.68 6.87 -13.89
C ASN A 596 13.30 5.98 -12.69
N PRO A 597 12.09 6.15 -12.12
CA PRO A 597 11.66 5.45 -10.91
C PRO A 597 11.42 3.93 -11.10
N TYR A 598 11.63 3.41 -12.31
CA TYR A 598 11.52 1.98 -12.63
C TYR A 598 12.86 1.24 -12.50
N GLN A 599 13.97 1.98 -12.41
CA GLN A 599 15.33 1.46 -12.34
C GLN A 599 15.93 1.69 -10.95
N ILE A 600 16.65 0.69 -10.44
CA ILE A 600 17.32 0.77 -9.13
C ILE A 600 18.52 1.71 -9.24
N ASP A 601 18.67 2.60 -8.27
CA ASP A 601 19.87 3.41 -8.11
C ASP A 601 20.97 2.58 -7.44
N MET A 602 21.92 2.08 -8.23
CA MET A 602 22.97 1.18 -7.73
C MET A 602 23.99 1.87 -6.82
N GLU A 603 24.18 3.19 -6.93
CA GLU A 603 25.11 3.93 -6.08
C GLU A 603 24.55 4.00 -4.65
N VAL A 604 23.30 4.45 -4.51
CA VAL A 604 22.63 4.52 -3.21
C VAL A 604 22.34 3.12 -2.66
N CYS A 605 21.98 2.16 -3.53
CA CYS A 605 21.72 0.77 -3.12
C CYS A 605 22.93 0.14 -2.43
N ARG A 606 24.14 0.38 -2.96
CA ARG A 606 25.38 -0.12 -2.36
C ARG A 606 25.59 0.41 -0.95
N GLU A 607 25.33 1.69 -0.70
CA GLU A 607 25.43 2.30 0.63
C GLU A 607 24.43 1.66 1.62
N LEU A 608 23.19 1.45 1.18
CA LEU A 608 22.16 0.79 1.99
C LEU A 608 22.49 -0.67 2.30
N ILE A 609 23.04 -1.43 1.35
CA ILE A 609 23.49 -2.81 1.59
C ILE A 609 24.64 -2.82 2.61
N PHE A 610 25.59 -1.88 2.50
CA PHE A 610 26.69 -1.73 3.45
C PHE A 610 26.19 -1.41 4.86
N GLU A 611 25.26 -0.45 5.00
CA GLU A 611 24.71 -0.01 6.28
C GLU A 611 23.86 -1.11 6.94
N HIS A 612 22.94 -1.70 6.19
CA HIS A 612 21.91 -2.57 6.75
C HIS A 612 22.26 -4.06 6.75
N ARG A 613 23.24 -4.48 5.95
CA ARG A 613 23.74 -5.87 5.85
C ARG A 613 22.58 -6.91 5.83
N PRO A 614 21.73 -6.89 4.78
CA PRO A 614 20.57 -7.78 4.69
C PRO A 614 20.97 -9.27 4.68
N GLU A 615 20.11 -10.13 5.23
CA GLU A 615 20.24 -11.60 5.13
C GLU A 615 19.51 -12.17 3.90
N LEU A 616 18.58 -11.38 3.33
CA LEU A 616 17.82 -11.72 2.14
C LEU A 616 17.63 -10.47 1.29
N ILE A 617 18.00 -10.55 0.01
CA ILE A 617 17.69 -9.53 -1.00
C ILE A 617 16.73 -10.16 -2.02
N ILE A 618 15.59 -9.50 -2.26
CA ILE A 618 14.53 -9.99 -3.15
C ILE A 618 14.38 -9.04 -4.33
N LEU A 619 14.90 -9.45 -5.49
CA LEU A 619 14.60 -8.82 -6.78
C LEU A 619 13.28 -9.40 -7.27
N GLY A 620 12.23 -8.57 -7.36
CA GLY A 620 10.89 -9.05 -7.69
C GLY A 620 9.93 -7.92 -7.95
N LYS A 621 9.65 -7.68 -9.24
CA LYS A 621 8.74 -6.63 -9.71
C LYS A 621 7.54 -7.21 -10.46
N SER A 622 6.36 -6.66 -10.16
CA SER A 622 5.15 -6.83 -10.95
C SER A 622 5.08 -5.83 -12.11
N MET A 623 5.58 -4.62 -11.89
CA MET A 623 5.75 -3.60 -12.92
C MET A 623 7.23 -3.51 -13.25
N ILE A 624 7.63 -4.17 -14.35
CA ILE A 624 9.03 -4.36 -14.72
C ILE A 624 9.22 -4.02 -16.19
N ILE A 625 9.95 -2.94 -16.46
CA ILE A 625 10.33 -2.49 -17.81
C ILE A 625 11.85 -2.46 -18.01
N HIS A 626 12.63 -2.73 -16.96
CA HIS A 626 14.08 -2.87 -16.99
C HIS A 626 14.48 -4.26 -16.49
N ARG A 627 15.68 -4.70 -16.88
CA ARG A 627 16.34 -5.85 -16.25
C ARG A 627 16.66 -5.55 -14.79
N GLU A 628 16.61 -6.55 -13.92
CA GLU A 628 17.04 -6.38 -12.52
C GLU A 628 18.57 -6.51 -12.42
N PRO A 629 19.27 -5.72 -11.58
CA PRO A 629 20.74 -5.70 -11.51
C PRO A 629 21.31 -6.86 -10.67
N VAL A 630 21.08 -8.11 -11.10
CA VAL A 630 21.44 -9.32 -10.34
C VAL A 630 22.96 -9.41 -10.15
N ALA A 631 23.74 -9.23 -11.22
CA ALA A 631 25.19 -9.35 -11.19
C ALA A 631 25.85 -8.25 -10.37
N GLU A 632 25.34 -7.03 -10.47
CA GLU A 632 25.84 -5.87 -9.74
C GLU A 632 25.57 -6.02 -8.24
N ILE A 633 24.38 -6.50 -7.86
CA ILE A 633 24.06 -6.78 -6.45
C ILE A 633 24.92 -7.94 -5.93
N ARG A 634 25.07 -9.03 -6.69
CA ARG A 634 25.95 -10.15 -6.31
C ARG A 634 27.37 -9.66 -6.02
N ALA A 635 27.93 -8.82 -6.90
CA ALA A 635 29.26 -8.24 -6.71
C ALA A 635 29.38 -7.43 -5.41
N VAL A 636 28.35 -6.67 -5.03
CA VAL A 636 28.31 -5.95 -3.75
C VAL A 636 28.25 -6.91 -2.56
N ILE A 637 27.43 -7.96 -2.62
CA ILE A 637 27.33 -8.97 -1.55
C ILE A 637 28.69 -9.66 -1.34
N ASP A 638 29.37 -10.04 -2.43
CA ASP A 638 30.69 -10.68 -2.40
C ASP A 638 31.77 -9.76 -1.85
N GLU A 639 31.84 -8.52 -2.33
CA GLU A 639 32.81 -7.54 -1.88
C GLU A 639 32.71 -7.25 -0.37
N LEU A 640 31.47 -7.21 0.14
CA LEU A 640 31.20 -6.95 1.56
C LEU A 640 31.25 -8.20 2.45
N GLY A 641 31.44 -9.38 1.85
CA GLY A 641 31.46 -10.68 2.54
C GLY A 641 30.18 -10.96 3.33
N LEU A 642 29.02 -10.68 2.74
CA LEU A 642 27.73 -10.87 3.41
C LEU A 642 27.25 -12.33 3.28
N ASP A 643 26.78 -12.90 4.39
CA ASP A 643 25.95 -14.11 4.39
C ASP A 643 24.51 -13.71 4.06
N CYS A 644 24.24 -13.55 2.76
CA CYS A 644 22.99 -13.04 2.24
C CYS A 644 22.52 -13.88 1.05
N ILE A 645 21.27 -14.31 1.09
CA ILE A 645 20.61 -14.98 -0.04
C ILE A 645 20.12 -13.92 -1.04
N LEU A 646 20.58 -14.01 -2.28
CA LEU A 646 20.06 -13.22 -3.41
C LEU A 646 18.96 -14.02 -4.12
N MET A 647 17.71 -13.61 -3.89
CA MET A 647 16.53 -14.22 -4.48
C MET A 647 16.02 -13.36 -5.65
N TYR A 648 15.82 -13.99 -6.81
CA TYR A 648 15.14 -13.36 -7.94
C TYR A 648 13.77 -14.01 -8.19
N ASP A 649 12.71 -13.30 -7.80
CA ASP A 649 11.34 -13.59 -8.22
C ASP A 649 11.13 -13.12 -9.67
N MET A 650 11.27 -14.07 -10.59
CA MET A 650 11.11 -13.88 -12.02
C MET A 650 9.67 -14.08 -12.48
N ALA A 651 8.64 -14.03 -11.62
CA ALA A 651 7.28 -14.42 -12.02
C ALA A 651 6.79 -13.80 -13.34
N HIS A 652 7.06 -12.52 -13.58
CA HIS A 652 6.69 -11.83 -14.81
C HIS A 652 7.60 -12.14 -16.01
N VAL A 653 8.86 -12.51 -15.79
CA VAL A 653 9.89 -12.67 -16.83
C VAL A 653 10.43 -14.10 -16.94
N LEU A 654 9.84 -15.07 -16.24
CA LEU A 654 10.25 -16.48 -16.23
C LEU A 654 10.20 -17.09 -17.64
N GLY A 655 9.23 -16.68 -18.46
CA GLY A 655 9.15 -17.10 -19.86
C GLY A 655 10.25 -16.53 -20.76
N LEU A 656 10.97 -15.52 -20.28
CA LEU A 656 12.02 -14.82 -20.99
C LEU A 656 13.43 -15.24 -20.56
N ILE A 657 13.56 -16.08 -19.53
CA ILE A 657 14.86 -16.55 -19.04
C ILE A 657 15.69 -17.17 -20.16
N GLY A 658 16.96 -16.79 -20.23
CA GLY A 658 17.87 -17.22 -21.27
C GLY A 658 18.66 -16.08 -21.90
N PRO A 659 19.36 -16.34 -23.01
CA PRO A 659 20.36 -15.43 -23.57
C PRO A 659 19.78 -14.13 -24.14
N TYR A 660 18.48 -14.07 -24.42
CA TYR A 660 17.84 -12.88 -25.02
C TYR A 660 17.39 -11.84 -23.99
N PHE A 661 17.21 -12.23 -22.73
CA PHE A 661 16.80 -11.35 -21.63
C PHE A 661 17.78 -11.39 -20.48
N GLN A 662 17.76 -12.44 -19.66
CA GLN A 662 18.54 -12.53 -18.44
C GLN A 662 18.82 -13.98 -18.03
N GLN A 663 20.01 -14.25 -17.48
CA GLN A 663 20.47 -15.58 -17.03
C GLN A 663 20.80 -15.53 -15.53
N PRO A 664 19.79 -15.61 -14.64
CA PRO A 664 19.90 -15.26 -13.23
C PRO A 664 20.99 -16.03 -12.46
N PHE A 665 21.13 -17.34 -12.69
CA PHE A 665 22.15 -18.15 -12.01
C PHE A 665 23.57 -17.83 -12.47
N LYS A 666 23.77 -17.45 -13.75
CA LYS A 666 25.08 -16.99 -14.24
C LYS A 666 25.42 -15.60 -13.73
N GLU A 667 24.41 -14.79 -13.45
CA GLU A 667 24.53 -13.47 -12.87
C GLU A 667 24.65 -13.52 -11.33
N GLY A 668 24.44 -14.67 -10.71
CA GLY A 668 24.74 -14.91 -9.29
C GLY A 668 23.54 -14.87 -8.34
N ALA A 669 22.31 -15.04 -8.84
CA ALA A 669 21.17 -15.34 -7.99
C ALA A 669 21.34 -16.72 -7.32
N ASP A 670 21.08 -16.79 -6.01
CA ASP A 670 21.10 -18.03 -5.23
C ASP A 670 19.83 -18.85 -5.46
N ILE A 671 18.69 -18.16 -5.46
CA ILE A 671 17.35 -18.75 -5.62
C ILE A 671 16.58 -17.98 -6.69
N VAL A 672 15.91 -18.72 -7.58
CA VAL A 672 14.91 -18.16 -8.50
C VAL A 672 13.53 -18.68 -8.10
N THR A 673 12.57 -17.79 -7.96
CA THR A 673 11.16 -18.16 -7.86
C THR A 673 10.40 -17.64 -9.07
N GLY A 674 9.23 -18.20 -9.34
CA GLY A 674 8.40 -17.71 -10.43
C GLY A 674 7.00 -18.29 -10.47
N SER A 675 6.19 -17.67 -11.30
CA SER A 675 4.86 -18.13 -11.69
C SER A 675 4.94 -18.76 -13.06
N THR A 676 4.29 -19.90 -13.26
CA THR A 676 4.33 -20.65 -14.52
C THR A 676 3.22 -20.29 -15.51
N HIS A 677 2.56 -19.13 -15.37
CA HIS A 677 1.35 -18.76 -16.13
C HIS A 677 1.32 -17.32 -16.66
N LYS A 678 2.48 -16.64 -16.66
CA LYS A 678 2.63 -15.26 -17.16
C LYS A 678 3.31 -15.27 -18.53
N THR A 679 4.52 -14.72 -18.64
CA THR A 679 5.34 -14.90 -19.86
C THR A 679 5.70 -16.37 -20.08
N PHE A 680 5.91 -17.13 -19.00
CA PHE A 680 5.94 -18.59 -19.05
C PHE A 680 4.50 -19.07 -19.23
N PHE A 681 4.18 -19.65 -20.37
CA PHE A 681 2.80 -19.88 -20.81
C PHE A 681 2.19 -21.23 -20.37
N GLY A 682 2.54 -21.68 -19.17
CA GLY A 682 2.03 -22.90 -18.55
C GLY A 682 0.84 -22.68 -17.61
N THR A 683 0.51 -23.69 -16.82
CA THR A 683 -0.65 -23.64 -15.92
C THR A 683 -0.39 -22.80 -14.67
N GLN A 684 -1.45 -22.37 -13.97
CA GLN A 684 -1.35 -21.61 -12.72
C GLN A 684 -0.70 -22.42 -11.60
N ARG A 685 0.64 -22.31 -11.48
CA ARG A 685 1.47 -22.85 -10.40
C ARG A 685 2.61 -21.88 -10.06
N GLY A 686 3.45 -22.26 -9.09
CA GLY A 686 4.73 -21.63 -8.82
C GLY A 686 5.89 -22.61 -8.98
N ILE A 687 7.11 -22.10 -8.98
CA ILE A 687 8.35 -22.89 -8.90
C ILE A 687 9.36 -22.21 -7.98
N VAL A 688 10.24 -23.01 -7.39
CA VAL A 688 11.48 -22.57 -6.75
C VAL A 688 12.62 -23.33 -7.40
N ALA A 689 13.71 -22.65 -7.78
CA ALA A 689 14.87 -23.25 -8.42
C ALA A 689 16.16 -22.74 -7.79
N ALA A 690 17.18 -23.59 -7.80
CA ALA A 690 18.52 -23.31 -7.30
C ALA A 690 19.58 -23.96 -8.19
N ASN A 691 20.81 -23.45 -8.13
CA ASN A 691 21.97 -24.05 -8.80
C ASN A 691 22.98 -24.56 -7.77
N TYR A 692 22.51 -25.40 -6.84
CA TYR A 692 23.33 -26.03 -5.80
C TYR A 692 23.68 -27.48 -6.14
N SER A 693 24.79 -27.94 -5.59
CA SER A 693 25.23 -29.33 -5.50
C SER A 693 25.18 -29.81 -4.05
N GLU A 694 25.14 -31.13 -3.82
CA GLU A 694 25.09 -31.70 -2.46
C GLU A 694 26.28 -31.29 -1.58
N ASP A 695 27.41 -30.93 -2.18
CA ASP A 695 28.63 -30.49 -1.48
C ASP A 695 28.58 -28.99 -1.09
N ASP A 696 27.59 -28.23 -1.57
CA ASP A 696 27.46 -26.79 -1.28
C ASP A 696 26.94 -26.54 0.13
N LEU A 697 27.49 -25.51 0.80
CA LEU A 697 27.09 -25.09 2.15
C LEU A 697 25.59 -24.74 2.28
N HIS A 698 24.98 -24.31 1.18
CA HIS A 698 23.57 -23.93 1.13
C HIS A 698 22.65 -25.08 0.66
N TYR A 699 23.16 -26.29 0.46
CA TYR A 699 22.31 -27.42 0.06
C TYR A 699 21.26 -27.79 1.13
N ASP A 700 21.61 -27.68 2.41
CA ASP A 700 20.67 -27.83 3.54
C ASP A 700 19.49 -26.83 3.47
N PHE A 701 19.71 -25.64 2.88
CA PHE A 701 18.65 -24.67 2.65
C PHE A 701 17.72 -25.13 1.52
N TRP A 702 18.27 -25.74 0.46
CA TRP A 702 17.45 -26.38 -0.58
C TRP A 702 16.61 -27.53 -0.04
N GLU A 703 17.19 -28.43 0.76
CA GLU A 703 16.40 -29.49 1.42
C GLU A 703 15.28 -28.87 2.30
N ALA A 704 15.56 -27.75 2.97
CA ALA A 704 14.54 -27.04 3.72
C ALA A 704 13.43 -26.51 2.80
N ILE A 705 13.75 -25.95 1.62
CA ILE A 705 12.76 -25.52 0.62
C ILE A 705 11.85 -26.69 0.22
N GLN A 706 12.41 -27.86 -0.10
CA GLN A 706 11.63 -29.03 -0.47
C GLN A 706 10.71 -29.45 0.69
N ARG A 707 11.24 -29.62 1.90
CA ARG A 707 10.46 -30.01 3.09
C ARG A 707 9.35 -29.01 3.42
N ARG A 708 9.62 -27.70 3.30
CA ARG A 708 8.65 -26.64 3.60
C ARG A 708 7.62 -26.47 2.50
N SER A 709 7.96 -26.81 1.26
CA SER A 709 7.01 -26.87 0.15
C SER A 709 6.07 -28.06 0.30
N PHE A 710 6.63 -29.26 0.46
CA PHE A 710 5.90 -30.51 0.50
C PHE A 710 6.61 -31.56 1.38
N PRO A 711 5.94 -32.13 2.40
CA PRO A 711 4.53 -31.93 2.79
C PRO A 711 4.31 -30.68 3.67
N GLY A 712 5.31 -29.80 3.83
CA GLY A 712 5.25 -28.71 4.80
C GLY A 712 4.13 -27.70 4.60
N SER A 713 3.78 -27.37 3.34
CA SER A 713 2.73 -26.40 3.02
C SER A 713 1.52 -27.01 2.30
N LEU A 714 1.63 -28.26 1.85
CA LEU A 714 0.60 -28.98 1.09
C LEU A 714 0.61 -30.46 1.50
N SER A 715 -0.57 -31.05 1.64
CA SER A 715 -0.74 -32.50 1.74
C SER A 715 -0.92 -33.16 0.36
N ASN A 716 -1.57 -32.47 -0.58
CA ASN A 716 -1.63 -32.85 -1.99
C ASN A 716 -1.41 -31.59 -2.83
N HIS A 717 -0.75 -31.73 -3.98
CA HIS A 717 -0.64 -30.63 -4.94
C HIS A 717 -1.56 -30.89 -6.14
N HIS A 718 -1.76 -29.87 -6.98
CA HIS A 718 -2.83 -29.90 -8.01
C HIS A 718 -2.45 -30.77 -9.23
N LEU A 719 -2.64 -32.09 -9.16
CA LEU A 719 -2.08 -33.02 -10.16
C LEU A 719 -2.58 -32.78 -11.60
N GLY A 720 -3.82 -32.31 -11.78
CA GLY A 720 -4.34 -31.93 -13.10
C GLY A 720 -3.51 -30.80 -13.73
N THR A 721 -3.32 -29.69 -13.02
CA THR A 721 -2.51 -28.57 -13.54
C THR A 721 -1.02 -28.91 -13.64
N LEU A 722 -0.53 -29.90 -12.88
CA LEU A 722 0.83 -30.43 -13.01
C LEU A 722 1.02 -31.10 -14.37
N LEU A 723 0.09 -31.98 -14.76
CA LEU A 723 0.12 -32.66 -16.05
C LEU A 723 0.04 -31.65 -17.21
N GLY A 724 -0.86 -30.67 -17.11
CA GLY A 724 -0.91 -29.58 -18.08
C GLY A 724 0.38 -28.75 -18.13
N LEU A 725 1.03 -28.54 -16.98
CA LEU A 725 2.30 -27.82 -16.91
C LEU A 725 3.41 -28.58 -17.66
N LEU A 726 3.51 -29.90 -17.50
CA LEU A 726 4.50 -30.71 -18.20
C LEU A 726 4.45 -30.48 -19.71
N LEU A 727 3.26 -30.51 -20.32
CA LEU A 727 3.12 -30.19 -21.72
C LEU A 727 3.55 -28.75 -22.06
N ALA A 728 3.16 -27.78 -21.23
CA ALA A 728 3.55 -26.40 -21.46
C ALA A 728 5.07 -26.21 -21.35
N VAL A 729 5.78 -26.99 -20.52
CA VAL A 729 7.25 -26.95 -20.44
C VAL A 729 7.88 -27.55 -21.71
N TYR A 730 7.31 -28.62 -22.28
CA TYR A 730 7.74 -29.11 -23.59
C TYR A 730 7.58 -28.03 -24.68
N GLU A 731 6.43 -27.34 -24.69
CA GLU A 731 6.20 -26.22 -25.60
C GLU A 731 7.23 -25.10 -25.35
N MET A 732 7.45 -24.68 -24.10
CA MET A 732 8.44 -23.64 -23.75
C MET A 732 9.84 -24.05 -24.23
N ASN A 733 10.31 -25.26 -23.95
CA ASN A 733 11.64 -25.72 -24.37
C ASN A 733 11.79 -25.79 -25.89
N TYR A 734 10.72 -26.08 -26.63
CA TYR A 734 10.74 -26.13 -28.08
C TYR A 734 10.70 -24.74 -28.72
N PHE A 735 9.85 -23.85 -28.21
CA PHE A 735 9.50 -22.58 -28.84
C PHE A 735 10.24 -21.35 -28.27
N LYS A 736 10.93 -21.48 -27.13
CA LYS A 736 11.48 -20.33 -26.38
C LYS A 736 12.28 -19.35 -27.22
N ASP A 737 13.20 -19.80 -28.06
CA ASP A 737 14.11 -18.89 -28.76
C ASP A 737 13.36 -17.92 -29.68
N GLY A 738 12.37 -18.42 -30.41
CA GLY A 738 11.53 -17.60 -31.29
C GLY A 738 10.52 -16.77 -30.51
N TYR A 739 9.91 -17.33 -29.46
CA TYR A 739 8.92 -16.63 -28.63
C TYR A 739 9.53 -15.47 -27.86
N GLN A 740 10.66 -15.69 -27.19
CA GLN A 740 11.34 -14.70 -26.36
C GLN A 740 11.76 -13.48 -27.19
N GLN A 741 12.41 -13.71 -28.34
CA GLN A 741 12.79 -12.63 -29.24
C GLN A 741 11.57 -11.86 -29.77
N ALA A 742 10.50 -12.57 -30.15
CA ALA A 742 9.28 -11.92 -30.64
C ALA A 742 8.64 -11.05 -29.55
N VAL A 743 8.50 -11.56 -28.32
CA VAL A 743 7.91 -10.80 -27.20
C VAL A 743 8.70 -9.52 -26.93
N LEU A 744 10.04 -9.61 -26.83
CA LEU A 744 10.90 -8.46 -26.57
C LEU A 744 10.82 -7.41 -27.70
N ASN A 745 10.89 -7.86 -28.97
CA ASN A 745 10.83 -6.96 -30.13
C ASN A 745 9.44 -6.33 -30.30
N ASN A 746 8.38 -7.09 -30.04
CA ASN A 746 7.01 -6.61 -30.08
C ASN A 746 6.76 -5.57 -28.99
N ALA A 747 7.24 -5.77 -27.76
CA ALA A 747 7.07 -4.81 -26.67
C ALA A 747 7.72 -3.46 -26.99
N LYS A 748 8.97 -3.47 -27.47
CA LYS A 748 9.67 -2.26 -27.92
C LYS A 748 8.93 -1.55 -29.06
N SER A 749 8.48 -2.31 -30.06
CA SER A 749 7.77 -1.75 -31.22
C SER A 749 6.41 -1.17 -30.83
N PHE A 750 5.71 -1.84 -29.92
CA PHE A 750 4.44 -1.38 -29.39
C PHE A 750 4.61 -0.09 -28.59
N ALA A 751 5.62 0.00 -27.71
CA ALA A 751 5.94 1.21 -26.97
C ALA A 751 6.22 2.41 -27.90
N MET A 752 7.06 2.21 -28.93
CA MET A 752 7.33 3.26 -29.91
C MET A 752 6.07 3.66 -30.69
N ALA A 753 5.25 2.70 -31.13
CA ALA A 753 4.03 2.99 -31.86
C ALA A 753 3.00 3.76 -31.01
N LEU A 754 2.82 3.39 -29.74
CA LEU A 754 1.96 4.13 -28.81
C LEU A 754 2.44 5.58 -28.66
N LYS A 755 3.77 5.77 -28.54
CA LYS A 755 4.38 7.11 -28.48
C LYS A 755 4.13 7.91 -29.77
N ASP A 756 4.30 7.29 -30.93
CA ASP A 756 4.06 7.90 -32.25
C ASP A 756 2.57 8.28 -32.44
N CYS A 757 1.65 7.52 -31.85
CA CYS A 757 0.22 7.85 -31.80
C CYS A 757 -0.13 8.96 -30.79
N GLY A 758 0.85 9.49 -30.05
CA GLY A 758 0.69 10.61 -29.12
C GLY A 758 0.34 10.23 -27.68
N LEU A 759 0.44 8.95 -27.31
CA LEU A 759 0.26 8.52 -25.92
C LEU A 759 1.52 8.79 -25.08
N ASP A 760 1.32 8.98 -23.78
CA ASP A 760 2.43 9.12 -22.83
C ASP A 760 2.91 7.75 -22.36
N VAL A 761 4.09 7.34 -22.83
CA VAL A 761 4.70 6.04 -22.54
C VAL A 761 5.80 6.25 -21.50
N ALA A 762 5.71 5.56 -20.38
CA ALA A 762 6.72 5.64 -19.33
C ALA A 762 7.94 4.75 -19.62
N GLY A 763 9.10 5.14 -19.11
CA GLY A 763 10.39 4.46 -19.32
C GLY A 763 11.37 5.29 -20.16
N ASP A 764 12.55 4.74 -20.39
CA ASP A 764 13.63 5.42 -21.11
C ASP A 764 13.49 5.29 -22.64
N PRO A 765 13.29 6.38 -23.40
CA PRO A 765 13.20 6.33 -24.86
C PRO A 765 14.47 5.76 -25.54
N ALA A 766 15.65 5.88 -24.92
CA ALA A 766 16.92 5.42 -25.50
C ALA A 766 16.98 3.89 -25.65
N ILE A 767 16.20 3.15 -24.85
CA ILE A 767 16.06 1.69 -24.94
C ILE A 767 14.72 1.26 -25.55
N SER A 768 14.00 2.20 -26.17
CA SER A 768 12.61 2.01 -26.65
C SER A 768 11.63 1.71 -25.52
N PHE A 769 11.79 2.41 -24.38
CA PHE A 769 10.96 2.41 -23.17
C PHE A 769 10.96 1.12 -22.33
N THR A 770 11.25 -0.04 -22.91
CA THR A 770 11.19 -1.32 -22.20
C THR A 770 12.22 -2.34 -22.68
N GLU A 771 12.70 -3.15 -21.77
CA GLU A 771 13.55 -4.33 -22.01
C GLU A 771 12.82 -5.65 -21.77
N THR A 772 11.53 -5.59 -21.41
CA THR A 772 10.73 -6.75 -21.01
C THR A 772 9.56 -6.96 -21.97
N HIS A 773 8.53 -7.69 -21.54
CA HIS A 773 7.27 -7.84 -22.27
C HIS A 773 6.24 -6.74 -21.98
N GLN A 774 6.53 -5.83 -21.04
CA GLN A 774 5.56 -4.83 -20.56
C GLN A 774 5.77 -3.46 -21.20
N VAL A 775 4.67 -2.72 -21.35
CA VAL A 775 4.67 -1.29 -21.70
C VAL A 775 3.72 -0.55 -20.76
N ILE A 776 4.15 0.59 -20.23
CA ILE A 776 3.39 1.39 -19.26
C ILE A 776 2.92 2.68 -19.94
N LEU A 777 1.64 3.00 -19.79
CA LEU A 777 1.04 4.22 -20.31
C LEU A 777 0.58 5.10 -19.17
N ASN A 778 0.99 6.35 -19.14
CA ASN A 778 0.42 7.34 -18.23
C ASN A 778 -0.83 7.93 -18.87
N VAL A 779 -1.94 7.89 -18.15
CA VAL A 779 -3.24 8.38 -18.61
C VAL A 779 -3.81 9.51 -17.75
N GLY A 780 -3.04 9.90 -16.73
CA GLY A 780 -3.33 11.02 -15.83
C GLY A 780 -3.90 10.55 -14.49
N TYR A 781 -3.52 11.27 -13.43
CA TYR A 781 -3.85 10.95 -12.05
C TYR A 781 -5.33 10.60 -11.82
N ALA A 782 -5.59 9.47 -11.16
CA ALA A 782 -6.92 8.92 -10.87
C ALA A 782 -7.83 8.63 -12.09
N LYS A 783 -7.27 8.51 -13.31
CA LYS A 783 -8.02 8.16 -14.53
C LYS A 783 -7.85 6.71 -14.99
N GLY A 784 -6.94 5.96 -14.37
CA GLY A 784 -6.58 4.60 -14.79
C GLY A 784 -7.78 3.67 -14.89
N ALA A 785 -8.62 3.59 -13.85
CA ALA A 785 -9.78 2.71 -13.82
C ALA A 785 -10.85 3.06 -14.88
N GLU A 786 -11.16 4.35 -15.06
CA GLU A 786 -12.11 4.82 -16.09
C GLU A 786 -11.64 4.42 -17.50
N ILE A 787 -10.36 4.68 -17.79
CA ILE A 787 -9.80 4.45 -19.13
C ILE A 787 -9.63 2.95 -19.40
N ALA A 788 -9.27 2.15 -18.40
CA ALA A 788 -9.26 0.70 -18.50
C ALA A 788 -10.66 0.14 -18.80
N GLY A 789 -11.71 0.66 -18.15
CA GLY A 789 -13.10 0.29 -18.43
C GLY A 789 -13.53 0.64 -19.85
N ARG A 790 -13.18 1.84 -20.35
CA ARG A 790 -13.43 2.23 -21.75
C ARG A 790 -12.73 1.32 -22.75
N LEU A 791 -11.50 0.89 -22.45
CA LEU A 791 -10.79 -0.07 -23.30
C LEU A 791 -11.44 -1.46 -23.25
N GLU A 792 -11.89 -1.91 -22.07
CA GLU A 792 -12.61 -3.17 -21.90
C GLU A 792 -13.93 -3.19 -22.69
N ASP A 793 -14.72 -2.10 -22.65
CA ASP A 793 -15.93 -1.93 -23.48
C ASP A 793 -15.63 -2.06 -24.98
N ASN A 794 -14.40 -1.74 -25.39
CA ASN A 794 -13.88 -1.85 -26.75
C ASN A 794 -13.11 -3.16 -27.01
N ASN A 795 -13.30 -4.18 -26.18
CA ASN A 795 -12.66 -5.50 -26.28
C ASN A 795 -11.13 -5.50 -26.11
N ILE A 796 -10.53 -4.44 -25.55
CA ILE A 796 -9.10 -4.37 -25.21
C ILE A 796 -8.95 -4.41 -23.70
N VAL A 797 -8.42 -5.50 -23.16
CA VAL A 797 -8.28 -5.67 -21.71
C VAL A 797 -6.84 -5.53 -21.27
N LEU A 798 -6.66 -4.82 -20.16
CA LEU A 798 -5.39 -4.53 -19.50
C LEU A 798 -5.68 -4.26 -18.03
N ASN A 799 -4.67 -3.93 -17.23
CA ASN A 799 -4.91 -3.47 -15.86
C ASN A 799 -4.44 -2.03 -15.67
N TYR A 800 -5.23 -1.23 -14.95
CA TYR A 800 -4.75 0.03 -14.40
C TYR A 800 -3.77 -0.24 -13.26
N GLN A 801 -2.87 0.70 -13.00
CA GLN A 801 -1.78 0.59 -12.03
C GLN A 801 -1.43 1.98 -11.49
N ALA A 802 -1.12 2.06 -10.19
CA ALA A 802 -0.57 3.29 -9.63
C ALA A 802 0.83 3.54 -10.19
N ALA A 803 1.09 4.77 -10.62
CA ALA A 803 2.43 5.25 -10.96
C ALA A 803 3.31 5.30 -9.69
N PRO A 804 4.64 5.31 -9.83
CA PRO A 804 5.57 5.31 -8.70
C PRO A 804 5.41 6.45 -7.68
N ASP A 805 4.74 7.55 -8.04
CA ASP A 805 4.50 8.73 -7.20
C ASP A 805 3.04 8.85 -6.72
N GLU A 806 2.21 7.84 -6.96
CA GLU A 806 0.79 7.81 -6.59
C GLU A 806 0.53 6.94 -5.35
N GLU A 807 -0.52 7.29 -4.60
CA GLU A 807 -0.86 6.71 -3.30
C GLU A 807 -1.33 5.24 -3.37
N GLY A 808 -1.86 4.80 -4.52
CA GLY A 808 -2.37 3.44 -4.68
C GLY A 808 -3.34 3.26 -5.85
N PHE A 809 -3.91 2.05 -5.98
CA PHE A 809 -4.71 1.62 -7.14
C PHE A 809 -5.94 2.50 -7.44
N THR A 810 -6.59 3.02 -6.41
CA THR A 810 -7.77 3.89 -6.53
C THR A 810 -7.43 5.27 -7.10
N ALA A 811 -6.19 5.72 -6.92
CA ALA A 811 -5.65 6.94 -7.52
C ALA A 811 -4.82 6.67 -8.78
N SER A 812 -4.90 5.46 -9.34
CA SER A 812 -4.06 5.06 -10.48
C SER A 812 -4.19 6.02 -11.65
N GLY A 813 -3.06 6.49 -12.15
CA GLY A 813 -2.92 7.28 -13.36
C GLY A 813 -2.15 6.58 -14.46
N SER A 814 -1.86 5.29 -14.31
CA SER A 814 -1.20 4.48 -15.34
C SER A 814 -2.01 3.26 -15.77
N LEU A 815 -1.74 2.78 -16.99
CA LEU A 815 -2.16 1.49 -17.51
C LEU A 815 -0.92 0.62 -17.70
N ARG A 816 -1.02 -0.64 -17.30
CA ARG A 816 0.03 -1.65 -17.45
C ARG A 816 -0.39 -2.64 -18.52
N THR A 817 0.41 -2.75 -19.58
CA THR A 817 0.15 -3.64 -20.72
C THR A 817 1.27 -4.66 -20.90
N GLY A 818 0.97 -5.78 -21.55
CA GLY A 818 1.94 -6.77 -21.97
C GLY A 818 1.58 -7.40 -23.31
N VAL A 819 2.59 -7.70 -24.11
CA VAL A 819 2.43 -8.18 -25.50
C VAL A 819 2.43 -9.72 -25.62
N GLN A 820 2.70 -10.43 -24.54
CA GLN A 820 3.08 -11.84 -24.51
C GLN A 820 1.97 -12.76 -25.01
N GLU A 821 0.70 -12.48 -24.70
CA GLU A 821 -0.40 -13.34 -25.14
C GLU A 821 -0.67 -13.18 -26.62
N MET A 822 -0.81 -11.96 -27.10
CA MET A 822 -1.07 -11.73 -28.50
C MET A 822 0.11 -12.10 -29.40
N THR A 823 1.35 -11.99 -28.89
CA THR A 823 2.52 -12.58 -29.55
C THR A 823 2.37 -14.09 -29.69
N ARG A 824 1.81 -14.78 -28.68
CA ARG A 824 1.54 -16.23 -28.75
C ARG A 824 0.59 -16.61 -29.89
N PHE A 825 -0.35 -15.73 -30.20
CA PHE A 825 -1.31 -15.82 -31.31
C PHE A 825 -0.78 -15.28 -32.65
N GLY A 826 0.51 -14.91 -32.72
CA GLY A 826 1.16 -14.53 -33.97
C GLY A 826 1.13 -13.04 -34.31
N MET A 827 0.69 -12.15 -33.40
CA MET A 827 0.84 -10.71 -33.63
C MET A 827 2.32 -10.33 -33.69
N GLY A 828 2.70 -9.59 -34.74
CA GLY A 828 4.04 -9.03 -34.91
C GLY A 828 4.07 -7.52 -34.73
N GLN A 829 5.24 -6.92 -34.96
CA GLN A 829 5.50 -5.49 -34.72
C GLN A 829 4.52 -4.56 -35.46
N LYS A 830 4.16 -4.87 -36.71
CA LYS A 830 3.20 -4.07 -37.49
C LYS A 830 1.78 -4.13 -36.91
N ASP A 831 1.38 -5.29 -36.40
CA ASP A 831 0.06 -5.50 -35.83
C ASP A 831 -0.08 -4.76 -34.49
N PHE A 832 0.97 -4.72 -33.69
CA PHE A 832 1.02 -3.86 -32.50
C PHE A 832 0.98 -2.37 -32.85
N GLY A 833 1.50 -1.96 -34.01
CA GLY A 833 1.34 -0.61 -34.53
C GLY A 833 -0.11 -0.24 -34.84
N GLU A 834 -0.87 -1.16 -35.47
CA GLU A 834 -2.30 -0.98 -35.72
C GLU A 834 -3.10 -0.93 -34.40
N LEU A 835 -2.79 -1.83 -33.46
CA LEU A 835 -3.40 -1.84 -32.13
C LEU A 835 -3.13 -0.55 -31.33
N ALA A 836 -1.92 0.01 -31.44
CA ALA A 836 -1.58 1.28 -30.81
C ALA A 836 -2.50 2.42 -31.28
N GLN A 837 -2.89 2.42 -32.57
CA GLN A 837 -3.82 3.41 -33.10
C GLN A 837 -5.24 3.23 -32.52
N PHE A 838 -5.74 1.99 -32.38
CA PHE A 838 -7.04 1.76 -31.74
C PHE A 838 -7.03 2.23 -30.29
N MET A 839 -5.97 1.93 -29.54
CA MET A 839 -5.82 2.41 -28.16
C MET A 839 -5.78 3.94 -28.09
N ALA A 840 -5.05 4.60 -28.99
CA ALA A 840 -5.01 6.07 -29.03
C ALA A 840 -6.39 6.66 -29.37
N ASP A 841 -7.14 6.05 -30.28
CA ASP A 841 -8.51 6.47 -30.61
C ASP A 841 -9.45 6.34 -29.40
N VAL A 842 -9.35 5.26 -28.63
CA VAL A 842 -10.14 5.09 -27.40
C VAL A 842 -9.69 6.08 -26.33
N ILE A 843 -8.40 6.13 -26.01
CA ILE A 843 -7.86 6.90 -24.87
C ILE A 843 -7.97 8.41 -25.13
N LEU A 844 -7.46 8.89 -26.27
CA LEU A 844 -7.34 10.32 -26.56
C LEU A 844 -8.63 10.91 -27.15
N LYS A 845 -9.39 10.13 -27.93
CA LYS A 845 -10.56 10.64 -28.67
C LYS A 845 -11.90 10.12 -28.15
N GLY A 846 -11.91 9.15 -27.25
CA GLY A 846 -13.15 8.53 -26.77
C GLY A 846 -13.95 7.83 -27.87
N LYS A 847 -13.28 7.37 -28.92
CA LYS A 847 -13.91 6.69 -30.04
C LYS A 847 -14.29 5.26 -29.65
N ASP A 848 -15.50 4.84 -30.00
CA ASP A 848 -15.90 3.43 -30.01
C ASP A 848 -15.29 2.75 -31.24
N VAL A 849 -14.49 1.71 -31.00
CA VAL A 849 -13.77 0.88 -31.97
C VAL A 849 -14.03 -0.61 -31.75
N GLN A 850 -15.09 -0.97 -31.02
CA GLN A 850 -15.35 -2.35 -30.60
C GLN A 850 -15.40 -3.32 -31.80
N GLU A 851 -16.06 -2.94 -32.89
CA GLU A 851 -16.18 -3.77 -34.10
C GLU A 851 -14.86 -3.83 -34.89
N GLU A 852 -14.10 -2.73 -34.97
CA GLU A 852 -12.76 -2.74 -35.57
C GLU A 852 -11.83 -3.69 -34.81
N VAL A 853 -11.83 -3.65 -33.47
CA VAL A 853 -11.04 -4.54 -32.62
C VAL A 853 -11.48 -6.00 -32.78
N ARG A 854 -12.79 -6.27 -32.81
CA ARG A 854 -13.33 -7.62 -33.05
C ARG A 854 -12.88 -8.16 -34.41
N GLY A 855 -12.95 -7.33 -35.46
CA GLY A 855 -12.50 -7.66 -36.81
C GLY A 855 -11.00 -7.92 -36.87
N PHE A 856 -10.21 -7.07 -36.22
CA PHE A 856 -8.76 -7.22 -36.10
C PHE A 856 -8.39 -8.53 -35.38
N ARG A 857 -9.09 -8.86 -34.28
CA ARG A 857 -8.87 -10.09 -33.51
C ARG A 857 -9.04 -11.37 -34.34
N GLN A 858 -9.92 -11.37 -35.37
CA GLN A 858 -10.14 -12.55 -36.23
C GLN A 858 -8.87 -12.98 -37.00
N ARG A 859 -7.89 -12.09 -37.18
CA ARG A 859 -6.61 -12.42 -37.84
C ARG A 859 -5.71 -13.34 -37.01
N PHE A 860 -6.00 -13.50 -35.71
CA PHE A 860 -5.08 -14.11 -34.73
C PHE A 860 -5.73 -15.23 -33.90
N LEU A 861 -6.70 -15.97 -34.45
CA LEU A 861 -7.39 -17.02 -33.68
C LEU A 861 -6.53 -18.27 -33.44
N ASP A 862 -5.56 -18.53 -34.31
CA ASP A 862 -4.69 -19.69 -34.25
C ASP A 862 -3.40 -19.38 -33.47
N MET A 863 -3.16 -20.17 -32.43
CA MET A 863 -1.97 -20.04 -31.57
C MET A 863 -0.72 -20.58 -32.28
N GLN A 864 0.36 -19.80 -32.32
CA GLN A 864 1.57 -20.10 -33.09
C GLN A 864 2.67 -20.78 -32.27
N TYR A 865 2.77 -20.45 -30.97
CA TYR A 865 3.77 -21.02 -30.06
C TYR A 865 3.13 -22.12 -29.20
N CYS A 866 2.70 -23.19 -29.88
CA CYS A 866 2.21 -24.43 -29.27
C CYS A 866 2.31 -25.58 -30.29
N PHE A 867 2.26 -26.82 -29.82
CA PHE A 867 2.13 -27.95 -30.73
C PHE A 867 0.72 -27.97 -31.31
N SER A 868 0.62 -27.84 -32.63
CA SER A 868 -0.65 -27.94 -33.37
C SER A 868 -0.36 -28.56 -34.74
N GLY A 869 -1.00 -29.69 -35.04
CA GLY A 869 -0.71 -30.43 -36.26
C GLY A 869 -1.44 -31.77 -36.32
N LYS A 870 -1.60 -32.31 -37.54
CA LYS A 870 -2.31 -33.58 -37.81
C LYS A 870 -1.69 -34.78 -37.09
N GLU A 871 -0.41 -34.69 -36.71
CA GLU A 871 0.30 -35.77 -36.03
C GLU A 871 -0.19 -36.03 -34.59
N TYR A 872 -0.87 -35.05 -33.99
CA TYR A 872 -1.43 -35.16 -32.63
C TYR A 872 -2.97 -35.26 -32.61
N GLU A 873 -3.63 -35.09 -33.76
CA GLU A 873 -5.08 -35.02 -33.89
C GLU A 873 -5.77 -36.28 -33.34
N ARG A 874 -5.23 -37.46 -33.66
CA ARG A 874 -5.76 -38.74 -33.17
C ARG A 874 -5.71 -38.85 -31.64
N GLN A 875 -4.63 -38.39 -31.02
CA GLN A 875 -4.43 -38.44 -29.56
C GLN A 875 -5.34 -37.43 -28.86
N ILE A 876 -5.47 -36.22 -29.42
CA ILE A 876 -6.40 -35.20 -28.91
C ILE A 876 -7.84 -35.69 -28.99
N GLU A 877 -8.27 -36.26 -30.13
CA GLU A 877 -9.61 -36.83 -30.28
C GLU A 877 -9.86 -37.95 -29.27
N ALA A 878 -8.87 -38.79 -29.01
CA ALA A 878 -8.99 -39.86 -28.02
C ALA A 878 -9.24 -39.27 -26.61
N LEU A 879 -8.49 -38.24 -26.21
CA LEU A 879 -8.70 -37.55 -24.94
C LEU A 879 -10.06 -36.85 -24.87
N HIS A 880 -10.47 -36.18 -25.94
CA HIS A 880 -11.78 -35.51 -26.00
C HIS A 880 -12.94 -36.49 -25.87
N ARG A 881 -12.81 -37.74 -26.35
CA ARG A 881 -13.88 -38.76 -26.18
C ARG A 881 -14.01 -39.28 -24.74
N LEU A 882 -13.05 -39.00 -23.87
CA LEU A 882 -13.06 -39.44 -22.47
C LEU A 882 -13.75 -38.45 -21.53
N ILE A 883 -14.03 -37.23 -22.00
CA ILE A 883 -14.76 -36.16 -21.29
C ILE A 883 -16.05 -35.83 -22.03
#